data_AF-A0AAE0V544-F1
#
_entry.id   AF-A0AAE0V544-F1
#
_cell.length_a   1.000
_cell.length_b   1.000
_cell.length_c   1.000
_cell.angle_alpha   90.00
_cell.angle_beta   90.00
_cell.angle_gamma   90.00
#
_symmetry.space_group_name_H-M   'P 1'
#
loop_
_entity.id
_entity.type
_entity.pdbx_description
1 polymer ?
#
loop_
_entity_poly.entity_id
_entity_poly.type
_entity_poly.pdbx_seq_one_letter_code
_entity_poly.pdbx_strand_id
1 'polypeptide(L)'
;MQQQFQTNDSASVWKGLKAITNYKPRAPHSVNDLRLANSLNEYYCRFERQWNSPDPPQSSPHQLSPTQLHTSATPHPPPLTPLTIKEEEVNRLFKRLNIRKATGPDSISPSLLKHCANQLSPVFTDIFNTSLETCHVPACFKTSAIVPVPKKTKITGLNDYRPVALTSVVMKSFERLVLSYLKDITDPLLDPLQFAYRANRSVDDAVNMALHFILQHLDSPGSYARILFVDFSSAFNTIIPALLRDKLFQLNVPDSMCSWITDFLTDRRQFVRLGTHVSDLQHISTGSPQGCVLSPLLFSLYTNGCTSGHQSVKLLKFADDTTLIGLISDGNESAYRGEIDRLVSWCSTNNLELNSLKTVEMTVDFRKDPAPRPPVILCDSPVSSAESFCFLGTIITKELKWAQNISYLTKKAQQRMYFLRQLKKFLLPVKMLVNFYTAIIESVLTSSITVWFAAATARDKAKLQRVIHSAEKVIGCSLPSLQELYFSRSRRRAAKIAADPSHPGKGRELADVMERRKVDILCVQETRWKGSKARSIGAGFKLFYYGVDSKRNGVGVVLKDEFVRNVLEVKRVSDRVMSLRLEIEGVMLNVVSGYAPQVGCELEEKERFWSELDEVMESIPMGERVVIGTDFNGHVGEGNRVDEEVMGKFGVKERNLEGQTVVDFAKRMDMGVVNTYFQKREEHRVTYKSGGRRTQVDYILCRRGNLKEISDCKVVVGESVARQHRMVVCRMTLMVCKKKRSKIEIEKKTKWWTLKKEECCEEFRQKLRQALGGQVVLPGITTAEVIREKGAGCVIWKEERR
;
A
#
# COMPACT_ATOMS: atom_id res chain seq x y z
N MET A 1 17.80 -10.04 -40.99
CA MET A 1 17.58 -10.11 -39.51
C MET A 1 18.46 -9.14 -38.73
N GLN A 2 19.78 -9.06 -39.02
CA GLN A 2 20.69 -8.12 -38.36
C GLN A 2 20.25 -6.65 -38.51
N GLN A 3 19.92 -6.22 -39.72
CA GLN A 3 19.38 -4.89 -39.99
C GLN A 3 18.08 -4.62 -39.21
N GLN A 4 17.18 -5.60 -39.12
CA GLN A 4 15.90 -5.48 -38.40
C GLN A 4 16.10 -5.32 -36.88
N PHE A 5 17.08 -6.01 -36.29
CA PHE A 5 17.47 -5.83 -34.90
C PHE A 5 18.11 -4.46 -34.64
N GLN A 6 18.92 -3.96 -35.57
CA GLN A 6 19.51 -2.62 -35.48
C GLN A 6 18.45 -1.51 -35.57
N THR A 7 17.41 -1.71 -36.37
CA THR A 7 16.26 -0.78 -36.48
C THR A 7 15.22 -0.94 -35.36
N ASN A 8 15.50 -1.77 -34.34
CA ASN A 8 14.58 -2.09 -33.24
C ASN A 8 13.19 -2.58 -33.70
N ASP A 9 13.14 -3.28 -34.84
CA ASP A 9 11.91 -3.78 -35.45
C ASP A 9 11.57 -5.18 -34.89
N SER A 10 11.03 -5.20 -33.67
CA SER A 10 10.71 -6.44 -32.95
C SER A 10 9.71 -7.34 -33.70
N ALA A 11 8.78 -6.76 -34.48
CA ALA A 11 7.78 -7.52 -35.24
C ALA A 11 8.43 -8.27 -36.42
N SER A 12 9.28 -7.58 -37.18
CA SER A 12 10.02 -8.20 -38.30
C SER A 12 11.05 -9.21 -37.80
N VAL A 13 11.71 -8.92 -36.68
CA VAL A 13 12.59 -9.87 -35.99
C VAL A 13 11.83 -11.13 -35.58
N TRP A 14 10.64 -10.99 -34.99
CA TRP A 14 9.81 -12.13 -34.60
C TRP A 14 9.31 -12.92 -35.82
N LYS A 15 8.95 -12.25 -36.91
CA LYS A 15 8.57 -12.91 -38.18
C LYS A 15 9.75 -13.70 -38.76
N GLY A 16 10.95 -13.11 -38.78
CA GLY A 16 12.18 -13.79 -39.20
C GLY A 16 12.50 -14.99 -38.30
N LEU A 17 12.35 -14.84 -36.97
CA LEU A 17 12.52 -15.93 -36.02
C LEU A 17 11.56 -17.09 -36.31
N LYS A 18 10.28 -16.80 -36.56
CA LYS A 18 9.29 -17.83 -36.92
C LYS A 18 9.68 -18.58 -38.19
N ALA A 19 10.13 -17.87 -39.22
CA ALA A 19 10.58 -18.46 -40.47
C ALA A 19 11.80 -19.37 -40.26
N ILE A 20 12.82 -18.88 -39.56
CA ILE A 20 14.06 -19.62 -39.26
C ILE A 20 13.80 -20.88 -38.42
N THR A 21 12.83 -20.82 -37.52
CA THR A 21 12.56 -21.90 -36.56
C THR A 21 11.51 -22.88 -37.06
N ASN A 22 11.04 -22.73 -38.30
CA ASN A 22 9.90 -23.44 -38.86
C ASN A 22 8.68 -23.42 -37.90
N TYR A 23 8.51 -22.30 -37.18
CA TYR A 23 7.39 -22.10 -36.29
C TYR A 23 6.14 -21.95 -37.16
N LYS A 24 5.42 -23.05 -37.36
CA LYS A 24 4.13 -23.04 -38.04
C LYS A 24 3.11 -22.33 -37.15
N PRO A 25 2.56 -21.17 -37.55
CA PRO A 25 1.43 -20.60 -36.84
C PRO A 25 0.31 -21.66 -36.83
N ARG A 26 -0.33 -21.84 -35.67
CA ARG A 26 -1.40 -22.83 -35.54
C ARG A 26 -2.47 -22.52 -36.58
N ALA A 27 -2.91 -23.57 -37.29
CA ALA A 27 -4.03 -23.46 -38.23
C ALA A 27 -5.17 -22.74 -37.50
N PRO A 28 -5.68 -21.63 -38.04
CA PRO A 28 -6.68 -20.88 -37.33
C PRO A 28 -8.00 -21.66 -37.47
N HIS A 29 -8.34 -22.40 -36.42
CA HIS A 29 -9.62 -23.08 -36.34
C HIS A 29 -10.72 -22.01 -36.33
N SER A 30 -11.66 -22.09 -37.30
CA SER A 30 -12.83 -21.22 -37.51
C SER A 30 -12.59 -19.74 -37.95
N VAL A 31 -11.82 -19.49 -39.01
CA VAL A 31 -11.58 -18.09 -39.48
C VAL A 31 -12.75 -17.46 -40.23
N ASN A 32 -13.67 -18.24 -40.79
CA ASN A 32 -14.70 -17.72 -41.70
C ASN A 32 -16.06 -18.37 -41.40
N ASP A 33 -16.64 -18.04 -40.26
CA ASP A 33 -17.97 -18.53 -39.88
C ASP A 33 -18.81 -17.35 -39.35
N LEU A 34 -19.80 -16.93 -40.15
CA LEU A 34 -20.72 -15.85 -39.80
C LEU A 34 -21.61 -16.22 -38.61
N ARG A 35 -22.04 -17.49 -38.50
CA ARG A 35 -22.85 -17.94 -37.37
C ARG A 35 -22.06 -17.86 -36.08
N LEU A 36 -20.81 -18.31 -36.11
CA LEU A 36 -19.91 -18.17 -34.96
C LEU A 36 -19.66 -16.70 -34.60
N ALA A 37 -19.52 -15.81 -35.59
CA ALA A 37 -19.36 -14.38 -35.33
C ALA A 37 -20.59 -13.79 -34.60
N ASN A 38 -21.80 -14.12 -35.04
CA ASN A 38 -23.04 -13.71 -34.38
C ASN A 38 -23.18 -14.31 -32.97
N SER A 39 -22.97 -15.61 -32.80
CA SER A 39 -23.01 -16.27 -31.48
C SER A 39 -21.98 -15.70 -30.51
N LEU A 40 -20.78 -15.35 -30.99
CA LEU A 40 -19.78 -14.67 -30.16
C LEU A 40 -20.23 -13.25 -29.81
N ASN A 41 -20.85 -12.51 -30.73
CA ASN A 41 -21.31 -11.15 -30.46
C ASN A 41 -22.41 -11.15 -29.39
N GLU A 42 -23.43 -12.02 -29.54
CA GLU A 42 -24.47 -12.26 -28.53
C GLU A 42 -23.87 -12.65 -27.19
N TYR A 43 -22.95 -13.63 -27.21
CA TYR A 43 -22.28 -14.08 -26.00
C TYR A 43 -21.52 -12.95 -25.29
N TYR A 44 -20.81 -12.08 -26.02
CA TYR A 44 -20.11 -10.95 -25.41
C TYR A 44 -21.07 -9.86 -24.90
N CYS A 45 -22.25 -9.70 -25.50
CA CYS A 45 -23.28 -8.74 -25.10
C CYS A 45 -24.20 -9.24 -23.99
N ARG A 46 -24.11 -10.52 -23.56
CA ARG A 46 -25.00 -11.11 -22.53
C ARG A 46 -25.05 -10.39 -21.18
N PHE A 47 -24.08 -9.50 -20.91
CA PHE A 47 -24.03 -8.71 -19.69
C PHE A 47 -24.83 -7.40 -19.77
N GLU A 48 -25.37 -7.08 -20.94
CA GLU A 48 -26.22 -5.92 -21.13
C GLU A 48 -27.45 -5.99 -20.22
N ARG A 49 -27.71 -4.91 -19.50
CA ARG A 49 -28.90 -4.77 -18.67
C ARG A 49 -29.62 -3.47 -18.97
N GLN A 50 -30.94 -3.52 -19.00
CA GLN A 50 -31.76 -2.33 -18.87
C GLN A 50 -31.67 -1.85 -17.42
N TRP A 51 -30.90 -0.80 -17.19
CA TRP A 51 -30.84 -0.16 -15.88
C TRP A 51 -32.01 0.83 -15.76
N ASN A 52 -33.11 0.38 -15.18
CA ASN A 52 -34.12 1.27 -14.64
C ASN A 52 -33.58 1.75 -13.29
N SER A 53 -33.38 3.05 -13.10
CA SER A 53 -33.05 3.58 -11.77
C SER A 53 -34.03 2.98 -10.76
N PRO A 54 -33.57 2.52 -9.57
CA PRO A 54 -34.50 2.31 -8.48
C PRO A 54 -35.19 3.66 -8.22
N ASP A 55 -36.53 3.64 -8.16
CA ASP A 55 -37.32 4.82 -7.82
C ASP A 55 -36.70 5.49 -6.57
N PRO A 56 -36.64 6.83 -6.53
CA PRO A 56 -36.23 7.53 -5.31
C PRO A 56 -37.10 7.00 -4.16
N PRO A 57 -36.52 6.65 -2.99
CA PRO A 57 -37.29 6.08 -1.91
C PRO A 57 -38.43 7.04 -1.57
N GLN A 58 -39.66 6.54 -1.67
CA GLN A 58 -40.85 7.26 -1.23
C GLN A 58 -40.63 7.67 0.23
N SER A 59 -40.58 8.97 0.45
CA SER A 59 -40.44 9.59 1.75
C SER A 59 -41.59 9.18 2.66
N SER A 60 -41.34 8.24 3.56
CA SER A 60 -42.12 8.05 4.78
C SER A 60 -41.60 9.04 5.82
N PRO A 61 -42.43 9.87 6.48
CA PRO A 61 -41.95 10.90 7.39
C PRO A 61 -41.58 10.27 8.74
N HIS A 62 -40.37 9.76 8.86
CA HIS A 62 -39.76 9.53 10.17
C HIS A 62 -38.76 10.65 10.46
N GLN A 63 -39.21 11.59 11.29
CA GLN A 63 -38.36 12.60 11.92
C GLN A 63 -37.21 11.91 12.67
N LEU A 64 -36.01 12.03 12.12
CA LEU A 64 -34.77 11.91 12.88
C LEU A 64 -34.25 13.33 13.08
N SER A 65 -34.25 13.75 14.35
CA SER A 65 -33.76 15.02 14.85
C SER A 65 -32.28 15.26 14.48
N PRO A 66 -31.88 16.50 14.15
CA PRO A 66 -30.53 16.80 13.67
C PRO A 66 -29.53 16.82 14.84
N THR A 67 -28.61 15.86 14.86
CA THR A 67 -27.41 15.96 15.68
C THR A 67 -26.50 17.01 15.05
N GLN A 68 -26.30 18.13 15.74
CA GLN A 68 -25.41 19.21 15.33
C GLN A 68 -23.98 18.69 15.19
N LEU A 69 -23.49 18.58 13.96
CA LEU A 69 -22.05 18.50 13.68
C LEU A 69 -21.49 19.92 13.70
N HIS A 70 -20.64 20.22 14.68
CA HIS A 70 -19.81 21.40 14.68
C HIS A 70 -18.92 21.43 13.43
N THR A 71 -19.22 22.35 12.51
CA THR A 71 -18.38 22.68 11.38
C THR A 71 -17.17 23.49 11.86
N SER A 72 -16.04 22.83 12.10
CA SER A 72 -14.74 23.50 12.06
C SER A 72 -14.33 23.61 10.58
N ALA A 73 -14.31 24.84 10.06
CA ALA A 73 -13.90 25.16 8.71
C ALA A 73 -12.50 24.60 8.42
N THR A 74 -12.45 23.61 7.52
CA THR A 74 -11.20 23.20 6.86
C THR A 74 -11.07 24.03 5.58
N PRO A 75 -9.85 24.45 5.18
CA PRO A 75 -9.70 25.19 3.94
C PRO A 75 -10.10 24.30 2.76
N HIS A 76 -11.11 24.72 2.01
CA HIS A 76 -11.52 24.05 0.77
C HIS A 76 -10.31 23.92 -0.17
N PRO A 77 -10.09 22.75 -0.80
CA PRO A 77 -9.13 22.64 -1.90
C PRO A 77 -9.56 23.59 -3.04
N PRO A 78 -8.62 24.12 -3.83
CA PRO A 78 -8.95 25.01 -4.95
C PRO A 78 -9.93 24.30 -5.91
N PRO A 79 -10.87 25.04 -6.53
CA PRO A 79 -11.83 24.46 -7.45
C PRO A 79 -11.08 23.76 -8.60
N LEU A 80 -11.41 22.48 -8.82
CA LEU A 80 -10.86 21.70 -9.92
C LEU A 80 -11.32 22.33 -11.24
N THR A 81 -10.38 22.83 -12.03
CA THR A 81 -10.68 23.41 -13.35
C THR A 81 -11.13 22.31 -14.32
N PRO A 82 -12.16 22.56 -15.15
CA PRO A 82 -12.54 21.67 -16.25
C PRO A 82 -11.34 21.38 -17.17
N LEU A 83 -11.31 20.18 -17.75
CA LEU A 83 -10.27 19.82 -18.71
C LEU A 83 -10.43 20.63 -20.00
N THR A 84 -9.40 21.37 -20.39
CA THR A 84 -9.29 22.02 -21.70
C THR A 84 -8.07 21.47 -22.42
N ILE A 85 -8.27 20.93 -23.62
CA ILE A 85 -7.23 20.34 -24.44
C ILE A 85 -6.59 21.40 -25.32
N LYS A 86 -5.25 21.46 -25.34
CA LYS A 86 -4.51 22.37 -26.22
C LYS A 86 -4.10 21.68 -27.51
N GLU A 87 -4.02 22.45 -28.60
CA GLU A 87 -3.58 21.96 -29.91
C GLU A 87 -2.22 21.26 -29.86
N GLU A 88 -1.27 21.82 -29.12
CA GLU A 88 0.06 21.26 -29.02
C GLU A 88 0.06 19.87 -28.36
N GLU A 89 -0.88 19.58 -27.47
CA GLU A 89 -1.02 18.27 -26.84
C GLU A 89 -1.50 17.22 -27.84
N VAL A 90 -2.49 17.58 -28.66
CA VAL A 90 -2.99 16.74 -29.76
C VAL A 90 -1.90 16.49 -30.79
N ASN A 91 -1.17 17.54 -31.18
CA ASN A 91 -0.07 17.44 -32.14
C ASN A 91 1.05 16.52 -31.66
N ARG A 92 1.49 16.71 -30.41
CA ARG A 92 2.50 15.84 -29.78
C ARG A 92 2.02 14.39 -29.72
N LEU A 93 0.74 14.16 -29.45
CA LEU A 93 0.17 12.82 -29.39
C LEU A 93 0.16 12.16 -30.78
N PHE A 94 -0.36 12.84 -31.81
CA PHE A 94 -0.40 12.32 -33.18
C PHE A 94 1.00 12.01 -33.73
N LYS A 95 1.98 12.89 -33.51
CA LYS A 95 3.38 12.65 -33.94
C LYS A 95 4.00 11.40 -33.31
N ARG A 96 3.53 10.99 -32.12
CA ARG A 96 4.04 9.81 -31.39
C ARG A 96 3.28 8.52 -31.71
N LEU A 97 2.25 8.56 -32.55
CA LEU A 97 1.50 7.37 -32.91
C LEU A 97 2.40 6.33 -33.59
N ASN A 98 2.13 5.05 -33.28
CA ASN A 98 2.76 3.93 -33.95
C ASN A 98 2.00 3.62 -35.23
N ILE A 99 2.60 3.94 -36.38
CA ILE A 99 2.02 3.81 -37.72
C ILE A 99 1.65 2.37 -38.11
N ARG A 100 2.18 1.37 -37.40
CA ARG A 100 1.96 -0.06 -37.69
C ARG A 100 0.75 -0.65 -36.96
N LYS A 101 0.04 0.13 -36.13
CA LYS A 101 -1.17 -0.33 -35.45
C LYS A 101 -2.35 -0.39 -36.42
N ALA A 102 -3.24 -1.35 -36.20
CA ALA A 102 -4.47 -1.50 -36.97
C ALA A 102 -5.41 -0.30 -36.76
N THR A 103 -6.21 -0.01 -37.79
CA THR A 103 -7.30 0.97 -37.80
C THR A 103 -8.48 0.49 -36.96
N GLY A 104 -9.30 1.45 -36.52
CA GLY A 104 -10.63 1.17 -35.98
C GLY A 104 -11.68 1.06 -37.10
N PRO A 105 -12.97 0.96 -36.73
CA PRO A 105 -14.08 0.93 -37.68
C PRO A 105 -14.21 2.18 -38.56
N ASP A 106 -13.66 3.32 -38.10
CA ASP A 106 -13.60 4.58 -38.84
C ASP A 106 -12.58 4.59 -39.99
N SER A 107 -11.76 3.54 -40.12
CA SER A 107 -10.70 3.41 -41.14
C SER A 107 -9.63 4.51 -41.10
N ILE A 108 -9.57 5.32 -40.02
CA ILE A 108 -8.55 6.36 -39.85
C ILE A 108 -7.25 5.72 -39.36
N SER A 109 -6.21 5.75 -40.20
CA SER A 109 -4.94 5.11 -39.88
C SER A 109 -4.05 5.96 -38.96
N PRO A 110 -3.25 5.34 -38.06
CA PRO A 110 -2.27 6.09 -37.28
C PRO A 110 -1.19 6.74 -38.17
N SER A 111 -0.96 6.20 -39.37
CA SER A 111 -0.05 6.78 -40.35
C SER A 111 -0.57 8.13 -40.84
N LEU A 112 -1.85 8.22 -41.22
CA LEU A 112 -2.49 9.45 -41.65
C LEU A 112 -2.39 10.54 -40.57
N LEU A 113 -2.83 10.21 -39.35
CA LEU A 113 -2.80 11.15 -38.22
C LEU A 113 -1.39 11.66 -37.93
N LYS A 114 -0.37 10.80 -38.06
CA LYS A 114 1.02 11.17 -37.81
C LYS A 114 1.60 12.09 -38.90
N HIS A 115 1.38 11.78 -40.18
CA HIS A 115 1.93 12.58 -41.28
C HIS A 115 1.22 13.92 -41.43
N CYS A 116 -0.09 13.96 -41.17
CA CYS A 116 -0.91 15.16 -41.23
C CYS A 116 -1.13 15.80 -39.86
N ALA A 117 -0.26 15.53 -38.88
CA ALA A 117 -0.47 15.96 -37.49
C ALA A 117 -0.64 17.47 -37.37
N ASN A 118 0.17 18.27 -38.08
CA ASN A 118 0.09 19.73 -38.01
C ASN A 118 -1.25 20.27 -38.54
N GLN A 119 -1.79 19.66 -39.60
CA GLN A 119 -3.04 20.09 -40.22
C GLN A 119 -4.27 19.60 -39.44
N LEU A 120 -4.19 18.40 -38.85
CA LEU A 120 -5.33 17.78 -38.18
C LEU A 120 -5.45 18.14 -36.70
N SER A 121 -4.37 18.60 -36.06
CA SER A 121 -4.41 18.92 -34.63
C SER A 121 -5.41 20.03 -34.28
N PRO A 122 -5.47 21.18 -34.98
CA PRO A 122 -6.46 22.22 -34.67
C PRO A 122 -7.89 21.67 -34.73
N VAL A 123 -8.22 20.95 -35.81
CA VAL A 123 -9.55 20.37 -36.03
C VAL A 123 -9.93 19.38 -34.92
N PHE A 124 -9.04 18.46 -34.56
CA PHE A 124 -9.33 17.50 -33.50
C PHE A 124 -9.32 18.12 -32.10
N THR A 125 -8.57 19.20 -31.89
CA THR A 125 -8.66 19.98 -30.65
C THR A 125 -10.04 20.59 -30.47
N ASP A 126 -10.59 21.20 -31.51
CA ASP A 126 -11.95 21.75 -31.47
C ASP A 126 -12.97 20.63 -31.20
N ILE A 127 -12.90 19.52 -31.94
CA ILE A 127 -13.79 18.36 -31.73
C ILE A 127 -13.70 17.83 -30.29
N PHE A 128 -12.49 17.69 -29.74
CA PHE A 128 -12.31 17.16 -28.38
C PHE A 128 -12.84 18.13 -27.32
N ASN A 129 -12.57 19.43 -27.46
CA ASN A 129 -13.08 20.43 -26.51
C ASN A 129 -14.61 20.55 -26.60
N THR A 130 -15.20 20.60 -27.80
CA THR A 130 -16.66 20.57 -27.96
C THR A 130 -17.27 19.32 -27.33
N SER A 131 -16.63 18.15 -27.48
CA SER A 131 -17.08 16.92 -26.83
C SER A 131 -17.04 17.01 -25.31
N LEU A 132 -15.98 17.58 -24.73
CA LEU A 132 -15.86 17.79 -23.27
C LEU A 132 -16.89 18.80 -22.75
N GLU A 133 -17.10 19.91 -23.45
CA GLU A 133 -18.04 20.98 -23.10
C GLU A 133 -19.49 20.48 -23.13
N THR A 134 -19.85 19.74 -24.19
CA THR A 134 -21.19 19.17 -24.36
C THR A 134 -21.41 17.88 -23.56
N CYS A 135 -20.37 17.34 -22.93
CA CYS A 135 -20.36 16.04 -22.26
C CYS A 135 -20.81 14.88 -23.17
N HIS A 136 -20.61 15.00 -24.48
CA HIS A 136 -21.09 14.02 -25.48
C HIS A 136 -19.95 13.52 -26.37
N VAL A 137 -19.86 12.19 -26.53
CA VAL A 137 -18.85 11.53 -27.36
C VAL A 137 -19.44 11.18 -28.72
N PRO A 138 -18.79 11.60 -29.84
CA PRO A 138 -19.26 11.27 -31.19
C PRO A 138 -19.50 9.77 -31.39
N ALA A 139 -20.66 9.40 -31.97
CA ALA A 139 -21.05 8.00 -32.15
C ALA A 139 -20.02 7.16 -32.94
N CYS A 140 -19.31 7.76 -33.89
CA CYS A 140 -18.24 7.09 -34.64
C CYS A 140 -17.05 6.68 -33.75
N PHE A 141 -16.82 7.39 -32.64
CA PHE A 141 -15.79 7.05 -31.66
C PHE A 141 -16.22 5.95 -30.68
N LYS A 142 -17.54 5.76 -30.52
CA LYS A 142 -18.15 4.72 -29.66
C LYS A 142 -18.35 3.37 -30.36
N THR A 143 -17.97 3.26 -31.64
CA THR A 143 -18.08 2.01 -32.41
C THR A 143 -16.80 1.17 -32.30
N SER A 144 -16.94 -0.15 -32.09
CA SER A 144 -15.81 -1.07 -31.97
C SER A 144 -15.95 -2.34 -32.80
N ALA A 145 -14.84 -2.79 -33.39
CA ALA A 145 -14.74 -4.11 -34.03
C ALA A 145 -14.08 -5.08 -33.05
N ILE A 146 -14.82 -6.08 -32.60
CA ILE A 146 -14.34 -7.12 -31.69
C ILE A 146 -13.62 -8.21 -32.50
N VAL A 147 -12.35 -8.45 -32.18
CA VAL A 147 -11.55 -9.54 -32.75
C VAL A 147 -11.39 -10.63 -31.69
N PRO A 148 -12.08 -11.78 -31.83
CA PRO A 148 -11.97 -12.89 -30.89
C PRO A 148 -10.57 -13.53 -30.94
N VAL A 149 -9.89 -13.60 -29.80
CA VAL A 149 -8.57 -14.23 -29.68
C VAL A 149 -8.64 -15.49 -28.81
N PRO A 150 -8.26 -16.67 -29.31
CA PRO A 150 -8.16 -17.91 -28.53
C PRO A 150 -7.30 -17.76 -27.25
N LYS A 151 -7.86 -18.09 -26.09
CA LYS A 151 -7.16 -18.16 -24.79
C LYS A 151 -6.31 -19.42 -24.66
N LYS A 152 -6.73 -20.52 -25.30
CA LYS A 152 -6.10 -21.84 -25.21
C LYS A 152 -6.03 -22.54 -26.57
N THR A 153 -5.27 -23.63 -26.65
CA THR A 153 -5.03 -24.43 -27.87
C THR A 153 -6.28 -25.07 -28.43
N LYS A 154 -6.97 -25.83 -27.59
CA LYS A 154 -8.18 -26.57 -27.94
C LYS A 154 -9.37 -25.78 -27.42
N ILE A 155 -10.14 -25.20 -28.33
CA ILE A 155 -11.34 -24.45 -27.99
C ILE A 155 -12.47 -25.46 -27.72
N THR A 156 -13.13 -25.31 -26.57
CA THR A 156 -14.23 -26.17 -26.13
C THR A 156 -15.53 -25.38 -25.94
N GLY A 157 -15.48 -24.05 -25.95
CA GLY A 157 -16.67 -23.20 -25.90
C GLY A 157 -16.35 -21.72 -26.10
N LEU A 158 -17.40 -20.87 -26.15
CA LEU A 158 -17.29 -19.44 -26.43
C LEU A 158 -16.43 -18.68 -25.40
N ASN A 159 -16.44 -19.14 -24.14
CA ASN A 159 -15.65 -18.57 -23.03
C ASN A 159 -14.13 -18.62 -23.28
N ASP A 160 -13.68 -19.49 -24.19
CA ASP A 160 -12.27 -19.66 -24.55
C ASP A 160 -11.75 -18.59 -25.51
N TYR A 161 -12.62 -17.69 -25.99
CA TYR A 161 -12.21 -16.52 -26.78
C TYR A 161 -12.16 -15.27 -25.89
N ARG A 162 -11.13 -14.44 -26.10
CA ARG A 162 -11.04 -13.09 -25.53
C ARG A 162 -11.56 -12.07 -26.55
N PRO A 163 -12.52 -11.21 -26.18
CA PRO A 163 -12.99 -10.15 -27.07
C PRO A 163 -11.99 -8.99 -27.08
N VAL A 164 -11.18 -8.84 -28.14
CA VAL A 164 -10.28 -7.68 -28.26
C VAL A 164 -10.96 -6.59 -29.07
N ALA A 165 -11.26 -5.46 -28.44
CA ALA A 165 -11.90 -4.32 -29.08
C ALA A 165 -10.89 -3.46 -29.88
N LEU A 166 -11.09 -3.37 -31.19
CA LEU A 166 -10.47 -2.38 -32.04
C LEU A 166 -11.37 -1.14 -32.09
N THR A 167 -10.97 -0.10 -31.36
CA THR A 167 -11.61 1.23 -31.38
C THR A 167 -10.81 2.22 -32.23
N SER A 168 -11.47 3.35 -32.58
CA SER A 168 -10.87 4.47 -33.32
C SER A 168 -9.51 4.90 -32.74
N VAL A 169 -8.54 5.14 -33.62
CA VAL A 169 -7.22 5.67 -33.22
C VAL A 169 -7.34 7.10 -32.69
N VAL A 170 -8.29 7.87 -33.23
CA VAL A 170 -8.63 9.20 -32.75
C VAL A 170 -9.21 9.12 -31.35
N MET A 171 -10.19 8.22 -31.11
CA MET A 171 -10.74 8.04 -29.76
C MET A 171 -9.67 7.62 -28.76
N LYS A 172 -8.79 6.67 -29.12
CA LYS A 172 -7.65 6.28 -28.26
C LYS A 172 -6.68 7.42 -27.99
N SER A 173 -6.65 8.44 -28.83
CA SER A 173 -5.85 9.64 -28.62
C SER A 173 -6.54 10.55 -27.61
N PHE A 174 -7.84 10.78 -27.77
CA PHE A 174 -8.65 11.54 -26.84
C PHE A 174 -8.66 10.93 -25.43
N GLU A 175 -8.89 9.61 -25.34
CA GLU A 175 -8.83 8.86 -24.08
C GLU A 175 -7.51 9.05 -23.31
N ARG A 176 -6.36 9.23 -23.99
CA ARG A 176 -5.07 9.44 -23.32
C ARG A 176 -4.97 10.81 -22.65
N LEU A 177 -5.58 11.82 -23.24
CA LEU A 177 -5.63 13.17 -22.69
C LEU A 177 -6.51 13.15 -21.43
N VAL A 178 -7.70 12.57 -21.54
CA VAL A 178 -8.62 12.36 -20.40
C VAL A 178 -7.99 11.50 -19.31
N LEU A 179 -7.26 10.42 -19.68
CA LEU A 179 -6.58 9.55 -18.74
C LEU A 179 -5.56 10.32 -17.88
N SER A 180 -4.81 11.25 -18.47
CA SER A 180 -3.83 12.05 -17.75
C SER A 180 -4.51 12.89 -16.68
N TYR A 181 -5.58 13.61 -17.07
CA TYR A 181 -6.37 14.44 -16.17
C TYR A 181 -7.00 13.64 -15.02
N LEU A 182 -7.61 12.49 -15.31
CA LEU A 182 -8.22 11.65 -14.29
C LEU A 182 -7.20 11.10 -13.28
N LYS A 183 -5.99 10.77 -13.74
CA LYS A 183 -4.93 10.28 -12.84
C LYS A 183 -4.48 11.35 -11.86
N ASP A 184 -4.34 12.60 -12.31
CA ASP A 184 -3.93 13.71 -11.44
C ASP A 184 -4.92 13.93 -10.28
N ILE A 185 -6.22 13.68 -10.52
CA ILE A 185 -7.28 13.76 -9.50
C ILE A 185 -7.29 12.51 -8.62
N THR A 186 -7.28 11.32 -9.22
CA THR A 186 -7.68 10.09 -8.54
C THR A 186 -6.53 9.25 -7.98
N ASP A 187 -5.31 9.32 -8.53
CA ASP A 187 -4.18 8.49 -8.09
C ASP A 187 -3.86 8.60 -6.57
N PRO A 188 -3.97 9.79 -5.93
CA PRO A 188 -3.77 9.94 -4.48
C PRO A 188 -4.88 9.31 -3.62
N LEU A 189 -6.06 9.09 -4.20
CA LEU A 189 -7.28 8.59 -3.53
C LEU A 189 -7.48 7.08 -3.71
N LEU A 190 -6.67 6.46 -4.59
CA LEU A 190 -6.70 5.03 -4.81
C LEU A 190 -6.17 4.24 -3.61
N ASP A 191 -6.87 3.15 -3.29
CA ASP A 191 -6.47 2.16 -2.30
C ASP A 191 -4.98 1.80 -2.44
N PRO A 192 -4.16 1.93 -1.37
CA PRO A 192 -2.75 1.53 -1.38
C PRO A 192 -2.51 0.07 -1.79
N LEU A 193 -3.49 -0.82 -1.60
CA LEU A 193 -3.43 -2.23 -1.98
C LEU A 193 -4.01 -2.53 -3.38
N GLN A 194 -4.33 -1.49 -4.16
CA GLN A 194 -4.51 -1.58 -5.61
C GLN A 194 -3.16 -1.39 -6.30
N PHE A 195 -2.66 -2.45 -6.96
CA PHE A 195 -1.33 -2.46 -7.59
C PHE A 195 -1.38 -2.28 -9.11
N ALA A 196 -2.41 -2.79 -9.77
CA ALA A 196 -2.48 -2.67 -11.23
C ALA A 196 -2.71 -1.24 -11.70
N TYR A 197 -2.22 -0.95 -12.92
CA TYR A 197 -2.43 0.32 -13.64
C TYR A 197 -1.92 1.60 -12.96
N ARG A 198 -1.28 1.48 -11.79
CA ARG A 198 -0.61 2.56 -11.08
C ARG A 198 0.85 2.68 -11.46
N ALA A 199 1.34 3.91 -11.51
CA ALA A 199 2.76 4.14 -11.75
C ALA A 199 3.60 3.53 -10.63
N ASN A 200 4.75 2.94 -10.95
CA ASN A 200 5.66 2.37 -9.95
C ASN A 200 5.10 1.22 -9.07
N ARG A 201 4.01 0.57 -9.48
CA ARG A 201 3.52 -0.67 -8.85
C ARG A 201 3.64 -1.81 -9.85
N SER A 202 3.97 -2.99 -9.36
CA SER A 202 4.22 -4.16 -10.18
C SER A 202 3.63 -5.41 -9.53
N VAL A 203 3.56 -6.48 -10.34
CA VAL A 203 3.20 -7.82 -9.86
C VAL A 203 4.07 -8.23 -8.68
N ASP A 204 5.38 -7.98 -8.76
CA ASP A 204 6.32 -8.32 -7.68
C ASP A 204 5.94 -7.62 -6.37
N ASP A 205 5.43 -6.38 -6.41
CA ASP A 205 5.02 -5.66 -5.21
C ASP A 205 3.79 -6.28 -4.57
N ALA A 206 2.78 -6.64 -5.38
CA ALA A 206 1.57 -7.28 -4.88
C ALA A 206 1.89 -8.64 -4.24
N VAL A 207 2.72 -9.46 -4.90
CA VAL A 207 3.12 -10.77 -4.38
C VAL A 207 4.00 -10.65 -3.15
N ASN A 208 5.00 -9.78 -3.16
CA ASN A 208 5.84 -9.52 -1.97
C ASN A 208 5.00 -9.00 -0.81
N MET A 209 4.03 -8.13 -1.06
CA MET A 209 3.18 -7.60 0.01
C MET A 209 2.27 -8.67 0.61
N ALA A 210 1.69 -9.54 -0.22
CA ALA A 210 0.92 -10.69 0.25
C ALA A 210 1.79 -11.61 1.14
N LEU A 211 2.94 -12.04 0.63
CA LEU A 211 3.86 -12.91 1.36
C LEU A 211 4.36 -12.27 2.64
N HIS A 212 4.61 -10.97 2.63
CA HIS A 212 5.01 -10.20 3.81
C HIS A 212 3.94 -10.31 4.91
N PHE A 213 2.67 -10.04 4.59
CA PHE A 213 1.58 -10.15 5.58
C PHE A 213 1.46 -11.58 6.13
N ILE A 214 1.57 -12.57 5.26
CA ILE A 214 1.48 -13.99 5.63
C ILE A 214 2.65 -14.39 6.54
N LEU A 215 3.89 -14.18 6.09
CA LEU A 215 5.10 -14.57 6.81
C LEU A 215 5.21 -13.87 8.16
N GLN A 216 4.97 -12.56 8.20
CA GLN A 216 4.99 -11.79 9.45
C GLN A 216 3.98 -12.33 10.47
N HIS A 217 2.79 -12.71 10.02
CA HIS A 217 1.77 -13.26 10.92
C HIS A 217 2.14 -14.65 11.44
N LEU A 218 2.76 -15.47 10.59
CA LEU A 218 3.18 -16.83 10.92
C LEU A 218 4.34 -16.90 11.93
N ASP A 219 5.03 -15.79 12.19
CA ASP A 219 6.02 -15.70 13.28
C ASP A 219 5.36 -15.72 14.67
N SER A 220 4.04 -15.51 14.74
CA SER A 220 3.28 -15.58 16.00
C SER A 220 2.88 -17.02 16.34
N PRO A 221 3.07 -17.50 17.58
CA PRO A 221 2.61 -18.83 17.98
C PRO A 221 1.11 -19.01 17.79
N GLY A 222 0.69 -20.23 17.41
CA GLY A 222 -0.73 -20.57 17.26
C GLY A 222 -1.43 -19.97 16.03
N SER A 223 -0.71 -19.20 15.20
CA SER A 223 -1.25 -18.50 14.05
C SER A 223 -1.18 -19.30 12.75
N TYR A 224 -2.02 -18.93 11.77
CA TYR A 224 -1.97 -19.42 10.39
C TYR A 224 -2.61 -18.40 9.44
N ALA A 225 -2.45 -18.59 8.13
CA ALA A 225 -3.05 -17.72 7.12
C ALA A 225 -3.95 -18.48 6.15
N ARG A 226 -5.11 -17.91 5.80
CA ARG A 226 -5.98 -18.38 4.71
C ARG A 226 -5.95 -17.36 3.58
N ILE A 227 -5.87 -17.82 2.35
CA ILE A 227 -5.72 -16.98 1.16
C ILE A 227 -6.79 -17.38 0.17
N LEU A 228 -7.72 -16.48 -0.13
CA LEU A 228 -8.76 -16.65 -1.12
C LEU A 228 -8.36 -15.90 -2.39
N PHE A 229 -8.12 -16.65 -3.47
CA PHE A 229 -7.88 -16.10 -4.81
C PHE A 229 -9.20 -16.01 -5.57
N VAL A 230 -9.76 -14.81 -5.65
CA VAL A 230 -11.08 -14.54 -6.22
C VAL A 230 -10.96 -14.29 -7.72
N ASP A 231 -11.80 -14.97 -8.50
CA ASP A 231 -11.94 -14.77 -9.95
C ASP A 231 -13.32 -14.17 -10.26
N PHE A 232 -13.36 -13.18 -11.15
CA PHE A 232 -14.60 -12.59 -11.63
C PHE A 232 -14.99 -13.13 -13.00
N SER A 233 -16.29 -13.36 -13.19
CA SER A 233 -16.86 -13.68 -14.50
C SER A 233 -16.89 -12.44 -15.39
N SER A 234 -15.83 -12.25 -16.19
CA SER A 234 -15.75 -11.20 -17.22
C SER A 234 -15.86 -9.76 -16.67
N ALA A 235 -15.11 -9.46 -15.61
CA ALA A 235 -15.21 -8.23 -14.80
C ALA A 235 -15.40 -6.91 -15.57
N PHE A 236 -14.65 -6.68 -16.65
CA PHE A 236 -14.76 -5.43 -17.43
C PHE A 236 -16.11 -5.27 -18.13
N ASN A 237 -16.78 -6.38 -18.47
CA ASN A 237 -18.06 -6.35 -19.18
C ASN A 237 -19.25 -6.11 -18.24
N THR A 238 -19.04 -6.05 -16.92
CA THR A 238 -20.12 -5.94 -15.93
C THR A 238 -20.21 -4.55 -15.28
N ILE A 239 -19.30 -3.62 -15.61
CA ILE A 239 -19.33 -2.24 -15.12
C ILE A 239 -20.66 -1.57 -15.51
N ILE A 240 -21.41 -1.05 -14.53
CA ILE A 240 -22.60 -0.24 -14.78
C ILE A 240 -22.19 1.24 -14.79
N PRO A 241 -22.38 1.99 -15.90
CA PRO A 241 -21.96 3.39 -15.98
C PRO A 241 -22.57 4.29 -14.91
N ALA A 242 -23.83 4.09 -14.53
CA ALA A 242 -24.49 4.83 -13.46
C ALA A 242 -23.78 4.65 -12.10
N LEU A 243 -23.48 3.40 -11.71
CA LEU A 243 -22.74 3.13 -10.47
C LEU A 243 -21.30 3.66 -10.52
N LEU A 244 -20.67 3.62 -11.69
CA LEU A 244 -19.35 4.22 -11.87
C LEU A 244 -19.39 5.74 -11.69
N ARG A 245 -20.42 6.42 -12.21
CA ARG A 245 -20.61 7.86 -12.05
C ARG A 245 -20.63 8.26 -10.58
N ASP A 246 -21.39 7.56 -9.75
CA ASP A 246 -21.49 7.84 -8.31
C ASP A 246 -20.13 7.69 -7.62
N LYS A 247 -19.36 6.67 -7.99
CA LYS A 247 -18.01 6.44 -7.45
C LYS A 247 -17.01 7.51 -7.90
N LEU A 248 -17.10 7.96 -9.15
CA LEU A 248 -16.27 9.04 -9.66
C LEU A 248 -16.54 10.35 -8.91
N PHE A 249 -17.82 10.64 -8.67
CA PHE A 249 -18.23 11.80 -7.87
C PHE A 249 -17.65 11.75 -6.44
N GLN A 250 -17.73 10.59 -5.78
CA GLN A 250 -17.11 10.37 -4.45
C GLN A 250 -15.59 10.53 -4.45
N LEU A 251 -14.94 10.40 -5.60
CA LEU A 251 -13.49 10.60 -5.79
C LEU A 251 -13.14 12.03 -6.25
N ASN A 252 -14.06 12.98 -6.08
CA ASN A 252 -13.91 14.38 -6.46
C ASN A 252 -13.67 14.60 -7.95
N VAL A 253 -14.15 13.70 -8.82
CA VAL A 253 -14.12 13.93 -10.27
C VAL A 253 -15.25 14.92 -10.63
N PRO A 254 -14.99 15.98 -11.41
CA PRO A 254 -16.02 16.95 -11.77
C PRO A 254 -17.22 16.34 -12.50
N ASP A 255 -18.42 16.88 -12.24
CA ASP A 255 -19.69 16.35 -12.78
C ASP A 255 -19.72 16.29 -14.31
N SER A 256 -19.14 17.28 -14.99
CA SER A 256 -19.02 17.28 -16.45
C SER A 256 -18.19 16.10 -16.96
N MET A 257 -17.07 15.80 -16.30
CA MET A 257 -16.23 14.66 -16.64
C MET A 257 -16.92 13.32 -16.31
N CYS A 258 -17.63 13.24 -15.18
CA CYS A 258 -18.47 12.10 -14.84
C CYS A 258 -19.54 11.84 -15.91
N SER A 259 -20.17 12.90 -16.41
CA SER A 259 -21.19 12.83 -17.46
C SER A 259 -20.59 12.41 -18.80
N TRP A 260 -19.45 12.98 -19.20
CA TRP A 260 -18.72 12.60 -20.39
C TRP A 260 -18.27 11.12 -20.37
N ILE A 261 -17.78 10.62 -19.22
CA ILE A 261 -17.43 9.20 -19.06
C ILE A 261 -18.67 8.31 -19.15
N THR A 262 -19.81 8.78 -18.62
CA THR A 262 -21.07 8.05 -18.72
C THR A 262 -21.53 7.95 -20.18
N ASP A 263 -21.48 9.05 -20.95
CA ASP A 263 -21.78 9.02 -22.39
C ASP A 263 -20.79 8.15 -23.18
N PHE A 264 -19.49 8.21 -22.85
CA PHE A 264 -18.47 7.35 -23.44
C PHE A 264 -18.78 5.85 -23.26
N LEU A 265 -19.38 5.48 -22.12
CA LEU A 265 -19.68 4.09 -21.80
C LEU A 265 -21.08 3.62 -22.22
N THR A 266 -21.95 4.53 -22.65
CA THR A 266 -23.35 4.23 -23.00
C THR A 266 -23.60 4.39 -24.51
N ASP A 267 -24.61 3.68 -25.01
CA ASP A 267 -24.95 3.61 -26.44
C ASP A 267 -23.74 3.36 -27.35
N ARG A 268 -22.89 2.41 -26.94
CA ARG A 268 -21.76 1.98 -27.76
C ARG A 268 -22.25 0.93 -28.75
N ARG A 269 -21.57 0.85 -29.89
CA ARG A 269 -21.88 -0.10 -30.94
C ARG A 269 -20.74 -1.07 -31.12
N GLN A 270 -21.03 -2.36 -31.25
CA GLN A 270 -20.01 -3.37 -31.52
C GLN A 270 -20.46 -4.43 -32.52
N PHE A 271 -19.48 -4.98 -33.23
CA PHE A 271 -19.63 -6.16 -34.07
C PHE A 271 -18.40 -7.05 -33.95
N VAL A 272 -18.56 -8.37 -34.11
CA VAL A 272 -17.47 -9.35 -34.12
C VAL A 272 -16.98 -9.53 -35.56
N ARG A 273 -15.66 -9.53 -35.74
CA ARG A 273 -15.00 -9.79 -37.03
C ARG A 273 -14.17 -11.07 -36.97
N LEU A 274 -14.55 -12.05 -37.79
CA LEU A 274 -13.82 -13.30 -38.01
C LEU A 274 -13.39 -13.38 -39.48
N GLY A 275 -12.10 -13.19 -39.74
CA GLY A 275 -11.58 -13.18 -41.10
C GLY A 275 -12.21 -12.06 -41.93
N THR A 276 -12.93 -12.45 -42.98
CA THR A 276 -13.69 -11.56 -43.87
C THR A 276 -15.14 -11.35 -43.45
N HIS A 277 -15.65 -12.11 -42.47
CA HIS A 277 -17.03 -12.04 -42.02
C HIS A 277 -17.18 -11.10 -40.83
N VAL A 278 -18.30 -10.38 -40.81
CA VAL A 278 -18.67 -9.43 -39.77
C VAL A 278 -20.06 -9.81 -39.27
N SER A 279 -20.24 -9.87 -37.95
CA SER A 279 -21.52 -10.11 -37.32
C SER A 279 -22.47 -8.93 -37.50
N ASP A 280 -23.73 -9.13 -37.10
CA ASP A 280 -24.67 -8.04 -36.91
C ASP A 280 -24.18 -7.04 -35.86
N LEU A 281 -24.64 -5.79 -35.98
CA LEU A 281 -24.30 -4.71 -35.06
C LEU A 281 -25.14 -4.84 -33.78
N GLN A 282 -24.50 -4.71 -32.62
CA GLN A 282 -25.14 -4.75 -31.31
C GLN A 282 -24.89 -3.45 -30.55
N HIS A 283 -25.90 -2.99 -29.81
CA HIS A 283 -25.80 -1.85 -28.91
C HIS A 283 -25.52 -2.31 -27.49
N ILE A 284 -24.58 -1.65 -26.82
CA ILE A 284 -24.18 -1.96 -25.44
C ILE A 284 -24.05 -0.66 -24.63
N SER A 285 -24.63 -0.68 -23.43
CA SER A 285 -24.49 0.36 -22.42
C SER A 285 -23.90 -0.19 -21.11
N THR A 286 -23.58 -1.48 -21.06
CA THR A 286 -22.91 -2.11 -19.91
C THR A 286 -21.48 -2.51 -20.24
N GLY A 287 -20.60 -2.41 -19.25
CA GLY A 287 -19.19 -2.77 -19.33
C GLY A 287 -18.29 -1.67 -19.86
N SER A 288 -17.00 -1.98 -20.02
CA SER A 288 -16.00 -1.13 -20.66
C SER A 288 -15.18 -1.98 -21.64
N PRO A 289 -14.96 -1.53 -22.90
CA PRO A 289 -14.38 -2.40 -23.92
C PRO A 289 -12.93 -2.81 -23.61
N GLN A 290 -12.61 -4.09 -23.82
CA GLN A 290 -11.27 -4.63 -23.63
C GLN A 290 -10.33 -4.18 -24.77
N GLY A 291 -9.47 -3.20 -24.52
CA GLY A 291 -8.56 -2.63 -25.53
C GLY A 291 -8.64 -1.12 -25.68
N CYS A 292 -9.61 -0.49 -24.99
CA CYS A 292 -9.64 0.96 -24.77
C CYS A 292 -8.55 1.40 -23.77
N VAL A 293 -8.19 2.67 -23.85
CA VAL A 293 -7.14 3.29 -23.01
C VAL A 293 -7.66 3.59 -21.61
N LEU A 294 -8.93 4.02 -21.47
CA LEU A 294 -9.53 4.36 -20.18
C LEU A 294 -10.00 3.15 -19.37
N SER A 295 -10.44 2.06 -20.03
CA SER A 295 -11.03 0.89 -19.35
C SER A 295 -10.25 0.40 -18.12
N PRO A 296 -8.91 0.26 -18.15
CA PRO A 296 -8.13 -0.17 -16.99
C PRO A 296 -8.24 0.73 -15.75
N LEU A 297 -8.21 2.04 -15.96
CA LEU A 297 -8.36 3.01 -14.86
C LEU A 297 -9.80 2.99 -14.35
N LEU A 298 -10.79 3.01 -15.25
CA LEU A 298 -12.21 3.02 -14.87
C LEU A 298 -12.57 1.79 -14.03
N PHE A 299 -12.04 0.61 -14.36
CA PHE A 299 -12.23 -0.58 -13.54
C PHE A 299 -11.56 -0.46 -12.15
N SER A 300 -10.39 0.16 -12.08
CA SER A 300 -9.70 0.42 -10.80
C SER A 300 -10.49 1.40 -9.92
N LEU A 301 -11.10 2.42 -10.53
CA LEU A 301 -11.97 3.38 -9.83
C LEU A 301 -13.28 2.72 -9.38
N TYR A 302 -13.86 1.87 -10.23
CA TYR A 302 -15.06 1.10 -9.92
C TYR A 302 -14.89 0.21 -8.67
N THR A 303 -13.74 -0.45 -8.57
CA THR A 303 -13.38 -1.36 -7.47
C THR A 303 -12.60 -0.69 -6.34
N ASN A 304 -12.42 0.63 -6.37
CA ASN A 304 -11.59 1.33 -5.38
C ASN A 304 -12.11 1.13 -3.95
N GLY A 305 -13.43 1.28 -3.75
CA GLY A 305 -14.10 1.10 -2.46
C GLY A 305 -14.22 -0.36 -1.98
N CYS A 306 -13.78 -1.35 -2.77
CA CYS A 306 -13.72 -2.74 -2.34
C CYS A 306 -12.46 -2.96 -1.49
N THR A 307 -12.57 -2.69 -0.19
CA THR A 307 -11.46 -2.81 0.78
C THR A 307 -11.91 -3.63 1.99
N SER A 308 -10.96 -4.30 2.64
CA SER A 308 -11.21 -4.97 3.92
C SER A 308 -11.54 -3.94 5.01
N GLY A 309 -12.54 -4.22 5.84
CA GLY A 309 -12.85 -3.46 7.05
C GLY A 309 -12.07 -3.90 8.28
N HIS A 310 -11.55 -5.13 8.29
CA HIS A 310 -10.91 -5.72 9.46
C HIS A 310 -9.38 -5.76 9.36
N GLN A 311 -8.69 -5.41 10.44
CA GLN A 311 -7.21 -5.32 10.45
C GLN A 311 -6.50 -6.66 10.18
N SER A 312 -7.11 -7.78 10.59
CA SER A 312 -6.58 -9.13 10.36
C SER A 312 -6.94 -9.71 8.98
N VAL A 313 -7.59 -8.93 8.11
CA VAL A 313 -7.90 -9.34 6.76
C VAL A 313 -7.32 -8.33 5.78
N LYS A 314 -6.54 -8.79 4.80
CA LYS A 314 -5.96 -7.93 3.76
C LYS A 314 -6.62 -8.25 2.42
N LEU A 315 -7.09 -7.22 1.73
CA LEU A 315 -7.66 -7.34 0.39
C LEU A 315 -6.69 -6.66 -0.59
N LEU A 316 -6.06 -7.46 -1.45
CA LEU A 316 -5.13 -6.99 -2.47
C LEU A 316 -5.80 -7.08 -3.83
N LYS A 317 -5.55 -6.08 -4.69
CA LYS A 317 -6.12 -6.02 -6.04
C LYS A 317 -5.01 -5.83 -7.06
N PHE A 318 -5.07 -6.61 -8.13
CA PHE A 318 -4.27 -6.42 -9.34
C PHE A 318 -5.21 -6.53 -10.54
N ALA A 319 -5.81 -5.39 -10.91
CA ALA A 319 -6.87 -5.33 -11.90
C ALA A 319 -8.06 -6.17 -11.39
N ASP A 320 -8.54 -7.13 -12.18
CA ASP A 320 -9.60 -8.07 -11.80
C ASP A 320 -9.14 -9.13 -10.80
N ASP A 321 -7.86 -9.48 -10.77
CA ASP A 321 -7.34 -10.43 -9.77
C ASP A 321 -7.45 -9.84 -8.36
N THR A 322 -8.33 -10.42 -7.53
CA THR A 322 -8.54 -10.00 -6.14
C THR A 322 -8.14 -11.11 -5.18
N THR A 323 -7.35 -10.78 -4.17
CA THR A 323 -6.86 -11.74 -3.18
C THR A 323 -7.21 -11.29 -1.77
N LEU A 324 -7.95 -12.13 -1.06
CA LEU A 324 -8.26 -11.93 0.36
C LEU A 324 -7.33 -12.78 1.22
N ILE A 325 -6.67 -12.17 2.22
CA ILE A 325 -5.73 -12.84 3.11
C ILE A 325 -6.26 -12.71 4.54
N GLY A 326 -6.75 -13.80 5.12
CA GLY A 326 -7.12 -13.89 6.52
C GLY A 326 -5.91 -14.27 7.38
N LEU A 327 -5.55 -13.39 8.31
CA LEU A 327 -4.51 -13.59 9.31
C LEU A 327 -5.17 -14.13 10.58
N ILE A 328 -5.12 -15.45 10.79
CA ILE A 328 -5.89 -16.11 11.83
C ILE A 328 -5.03 -16.36 13.07
N SER A 329 -5.53 -15.93 14.23
CA SER A 329 -4.96 -16.21 15.55
C SER A 329 -5.91 -17.08 16.34
N ASP A 330 -5.37 -18.04 17.10
CA ASP A 330 -6.12 -18.88 18.04
C ASP A 330 -7.33 -19.61 17.43
N GLY A 331 -7.29 -19.87 16.11
CA GLY A 331 -8.39 -20.51 15.40
C GLY A 331 -9.60 -19.61 15.10
N ASN A 332 -9.58 -18.31 15.45
CA ASN A 332 -10.71 -17.42 15.23
C ASN A 332 -10.81 -16.92 13.78
N GLU A 333 -11.70 -17.55 12.99
CA GLU A 333 -11.93 -17.20 11.58
C GLU A 333 -13.04 -16.16 11.35
N SER A 334 -13.70 -15.66 12.40
CA SER A 334 -14.90 -14.81 12.28
C SER A 334 -14.68 -13.59 11.38
N ALA A 335 -13.57 -12.89 11.57
CA ALA A 335 -13.21 -11.73 10.76
C ALA A 335 -12.99 -12.08 9.28
N TYR A 336 -12.31 -13.19 8.99
CA TYR A 336 -12.05 -13.63 7.62
C TYR A 336 -13.34 -14.02 6.90
N ARG A 337 -14.22 -14.79 7.57
CA ARG A 337 -15.52 -15.18 7.02
C ARG A 337 -16.44 -13.98 6.82
N GLY A 338 -16.53 -13.08 7.81
CA GLY A 338 -17.32 -11.86 7.69
C GLY A 338 -16.87 -10.95 6.55
N GLU A 339 -15.56 -10.86 6.27
CA GLU A 339 -15.05 -10.10 5.12
C GLU A 339 -15.32 -10.80 3.77
N ILE A 340 -15.41 -12.14 3.74
CA ILE A 340 -15.87 -12.88 2.55
C ILE A 340 -17.35 -12.57 2.28
N ASP A 341 -18.20 -12.60 3.30
CA ASP A 341 -19.63 -12.29 3.15
C ASP A 341 -19.84 -10.83 2.70
N ARG A 342 -19.06 -9.91 3.29
CA ARG A 342 -19.02 -8.52 2.85
C ARG A 342 -18.58 -8.38 1.40
N LEU A 343 -17.57 -9.14 0.97
CA LEU A 343 -17.11 -9.15 -0.43
C LEU A 343 -18.23 -9.63 -1.37
N VAL A 344 -18.92 -10.71 -1.03
CA VAL A 344 -20.05 -11.24 -1.83
C VAL A 344 -21.17 -10.21 -1.94
N SER A 345 -21.57 -9.59 -0.83
CA SER A 345 -22.60 -8.54 -0.81
C SER A 345 -22.18 -7.31 -1.60
N TRP A 346 -20.91 -6.88 -1.45
CA TRP A 346 -20.35 -5.76 -2.19
C TRP A 346 -20.34 -6.03 -3.69
N CYS A 347 -19.90 -7.22 -4.12
CA CYS A 347 -19.89 -7.61 -5.52
C CYS A 347 -21.31 -7.62 -6.11
N SER A 348 -22.28 -8.14 -5.37
CA SER A 348 -23.70 -8.15 -5.77
C SER A 348 -24.24 -6.74 -5.99
N THR A 349 -23.99 -5.83 -5.04
CA THR A 349 -24.41 -4.41 -5.11
C THR A 349 -23.71 -3.66 -6.25
N ASN A 350 -22.49 -4.07 -6.61
CA ASN A 350 -21.68 -3.43 -7.64
C ASN A 350 -21.71 -4.19 -8.97
N ASN A 351 -22.66 -5.09 -9.18
CA ASN A 351 -22.78 -5.88 -10.42
C ASN A 351 -21.47 -6.54 -10.87
N LEU A 352 -20.74 -7.12 -9.94
CA LEU A 352 -19.59 -7.97 -10.23
C LEU A 352 -19.97 -9.41 -9.94
N GLU A 353 -19.87 -10.25 -10.96
CA GLU A 353 -20.21 -11.66 -10.84
C GLU A 353 -18.98 -12.46 -10.42
N LEU A 354 -19.06 -13.09 -9.25
CA LEU A 354 -18.00 -13.96 -8.72
C LEU A 354 -18.02 -15.32 -9.44
N ASN A 355 -16.84 -15.83 -9.78
CA ASN A 355 -16.68 -17.17 -10.34
C ASN A 355 -16.27 -18.15 -9.24
N SER A 356 -17.25 -18.75 -8.57
CA SER A 356 -17.00 -19.71 -7.46
C SER A 356 -16.18 -20.92 -7.89
N LEU A 357 -16.36 -21.40 -9.13
CA LEU A 357 -15.63 -22.57 -9.67
C LEU A 357 -14.14 -22.32 -9.91
N LYS A 358 -13.76 -21.08 -10.20
CA LYS A 358 -12.37 -20.68 -10.40
C LYS A 358 -11.75 -20.01 -9.18
N THR A 359 -12.58 -19.63 -8.21
CA THR A 359 -12.11 -19.14 -6.93
C THR A 359 -11.50 -20.31 -6.17
N VAL A 360 -10.31 -20.08 -5.63
CA VAL A 360 -9.52 -21.11 -4.95
C VAL A 360 -9.05 -20.57 -3.62
N GLU A 361 -9.08 -21.42 -2.60
CA GLU A 361 -8.49 -21.13 -1.32
C GLU A 361 -7.18 -21.91 -1.12
N MET A 362 -6.20 -21.27 -0.50
CA MET A 362 -4.99 -21.90 -0.02
C MET A 362 -4.78 -21.56 1.45
N THR A 363 -4.42 -22.55 2.25
CA THR A 363 -4.14 -22.37 3.67
C THR A 363 -2.66 -22.62 3.96
N VAL A 364 -1.99 -21.63 4.56
CA VAL A 364 -0.59 -21.71 4.98
C VAL A 364 -0.59 -21.87 6.51
N ASP A 365 -0.15 -23.05 6.97
CA ASP A 365 -0.20 -23.43 8.38
C ASP A 365 1.01 -24.29 8.73
N PHE A 366 1.83 -23.82 9.65
CA PHE A 366 3.04 -24.51 10.10
C PHE A 366 2.90 -25.13 11.50
N ARG A 367 1.70 -25.13 12.07
CA ARG A 367 1.42 -25.77 13.36
C ARG A 367 1.53 -27.29 13.21
N LYS A 368 1.97 -27.98 14.26
CA LYS A 368 2.21 -29.43 14.24
C LYS A 368 0.93 -30.25 14.10
N ASP A 369 -0.14 -29.82 14.76
CA ASP A 369 -1.43 -30.52 14.78
C ASP A 369 -2.58 -29.52 14.55
N PRO A 370 -2.85 -29.17 13.28
CA PRO A 370 -3.90 -28.22 12.95
C PRO A 370 -5.28 -28.91 13.00
N ALA A 371 -6.22 -28.30 13.71
CA ALA A 371 -7.61 -28.76 13.71
C ALA A 371 -8.21 -28.78 12.28
N PRO A 372 -9.12 -29.74 11.98
CA PRO A 372 -9.88 -29.75 10.73
C PRO A 372 -10.63 -28.43 10.53
N ARG A 373 -10.63 -27.92 9.29
CA ARG A 373 -11.20 -26.61 8.96
C ARG A 373 -12.43 -26.78 8.06
N PRO A 374 -13.56 -26.12 8.37
CA PRO A 374 -14.67 -26.09 7.46
C PRO A 374 -14.29 -25.31 6.18
N PRO A 375 -14.74 -25.78 5.01
CA PRO A 375 -14.52 -25.07 3.75
C PRO A 375 -15.15 -23.67 3.83
N VAL A 376 -14.57 -22.73 3.07
CA VAL A 376 -15.24 -21.44 2.81
C VAL A 376 -16.39 -21.71 1.84
N ILE A 377 -17.55 -21.11 2.13
CA ILE A 377 -18.70 -21.13 1.23
C ILE A 377 -18.73 -19.76 0.53
N LEU A 378 -18.84 -19.77 -0.79
CA LEU A 378 -18.95 -18.57 -1.62
C LEU A 378 -20.15 -18.75 -2.57
N CYS A 379 -21.14 -17.86 -2.48
CA CYS A 379 -22.38 -17.95 -3.27
C CYS A 379 -23.03 -19.36 -3.17
N ASP A 380 -23.22 -19.85 -1.94
CA ASP A 380 -23.80 -21.17 -1.63
C ASP A 380 -23.03 -22.39 -2.15
N SER A 381 -21.80 -22.21 -2.62
CA SER A 381 -20.94 -23.30 -3.10
C SER A 381 -19.63 -23.39 -2.29
N PRO A 382 -19.16 -24.58 -1.92
CA PRO A 382 -17.87 -24.73 -1.25
C PRO A 382 -16.72 -24.39 -2.20
N VAL A 383 -15.81 -23.53 -1.75
CA VAL A 383 -14.62 -23.14 -2.50
C VAL A 383 -13.61 -24.28 -2.51
N SER A 384 -12.98 -24.51 -3.66
CA SER A 384 -11.94 -25.52 -3.80
C SER A 384 -10.66 -25.14 -3.05
N SER A 385 -10.07 -26.10 -2.33
CA SER A 385 -8.78 -25.92 -1.66
C SER A 385 -7.63 -26.36 -2.57
N ALA A 386 -6.53 -25.61 -2.59
CA ALA A 386 -5.32 -25.94 -3.36
C ALA A 386 -4.06 -25.94 -2.49
N GLU A 387 -3.12 -26.82 -2.83
CA GLU A 387 -1.79 -26.86 -2.21
C GLU A 387 -0.79 -25.91 -2.89
N SER A 388 -1.04 -25.56 -4.15
CA SER A 388 -0.28 -24.54 -4.86
C SER A 388 -1.15 -23.77 -5.85
N PHE A 389 -0.81 -22.50 -6.05
CA PHE A 389 -1.55 -21.58 -6.92
C PHE A 389 -0.61 -20.65 -7.68
N CYS A 390 -0.96 -20.33 -8.93
CA CYS A 390 -0.20 -19.40 -9.78
C CYS A 390 -0.68 -17.96 -9.52
N PHE A 391 -0.22 -17.35 -8.44
CA PHE A 391 -0.59 -15.99 -8.06
C PHE A 391 0.20 -14.96 -8.88
N LEU A 392 -0.51 -14.22 -9.74
CA LEU A 392 0.06 -13.19 -10.65
C LEU A 392 1.27 -13.70 -11.46
N GLY A 393 1.25 -14.96 -11.88
CA GLY A 393 2.33 -15.57 -12.65
C GLY A 393 3.48 -16.19 -11.82
N THR A 394 3.42 -16.12 -10.49
CA THR A 394 4.35 -16.78 -9.57
C THR A 394 3.64 -17.95 -8.87
N ILE A 395 4.24 -19.14 -8.88
CA ILE A 395 3.66 -20.30 -8.18
C ILE A 395 4.02 -20.21 -6.69
N ILE A 396 3.00 -20.15 -5.83
CA ILE A 396 3.10 -20.19 -4.37
C ILE A 396 2.53 -21.53 -3.89
N THR A 397 3.17 -22.15 -2.88
CA THR A 397 2.68 -23.39 -2.26
C THR A 397 2.27 -23.13 -0.81
N LYS A 398 1.46 -24.01 -0.23
CA LYS A 398 1.06 -23.95 1.19
C LYS A 398 2.24 -24.01 2.15
N GLU A 399 3.37 -24.62 1.74
CA GLU A 399 4.61 -24.65 2.51
C GLU A 399 5.54 -23.46 2.24
N LEU A 400 5.14 -22.54 1.35
CA LEU A 400 5.94 -21.42 0.88
C LEU A 400 7.31 -21.83 0.31
N LYS A 401 7.36 -23.00 -0.35
CA LYS A 401 8.58 -23.53 -1.00
C LYS A 401 8.60 -23.21 -2.49
N TRP A 402 9.77 -22.82 -3.00
CA TRP A 402 9.91 -22.31 -4.37
C TRP A 402 10.27 -23.33 -5.44
N ALA A 403 10.44 -24.61 -5.08
CA ALA A 403 10.90 -25.66 -5.99
C ALA A 403 9.96 -25.86 -7.20
N GLN A 404 8.63 -25.77 -6.99
CA GLN A 404 7.64 -25.87 -8.07
C GLN A 404 7.76 -24.68 -9.05
N ASN A 405 7.79 -23.45 -8.53
CA ASN A 405 7.98 -22.23 -9.32
C ASN A 405 9.29 -22.28 -10.13
N ILE A 406 10.39 -22.63 -9.49
CA ILE A 406 11.71 -22.69 -10.12
C ILE A 406 11.77 -23.77 -11.20
N SER A 407 11.16 -24.93 -10.97
CA SER A 407 11.07 -25.99 -11.97
C SER A 407 10.22 -25.57 -13.17
N TYR A 408 9.13 -24.84 -12.95
CA TYR A 408 8.30 -24.26 -14.00
C TYR A 408 9.08 -23.25 -14.85
N LEU A 409 9.78 -22.29 -14.22
CA LEU A 409 10.61 -21.30 -14.91
C LEU A 409 11.76 -21.97 -15.68
N THR A 410 12.43 -22.95 -15.08
CA THR A 410 13.53 -23.71 -15.72
C THR A 410 13.04 -24.43 -16.97
N LYS A 411 11.92 -25.16 -16.90
CA LYS A 411 11.34 -25.86 -18.06
C LYS A 411 11.02 -24.88 -19.20
N LYS A 412 10.39 -23.75 -18.85
CA LYS A 412 10.05 -22.68 -19.79
C LYS A 412 11.30 -22.04 -20.44
N ALA A 413 12.37 -21.84 -19.69
CA ALA A 413 13.62 -21.30 -20.21
C ALA A 413 14.35 -22.30 -21.11
N GLN A 414 14.39 -23.59 -20.71
CA GLN A 414 15.00 -24.67 -21.49
C GLN A 414 14.31 -24.89 -22.84
N GLN A 415 12.98 -24.79 -22.90
CA GLN A 415 12.26 -24.84 -24.18
C GLN A 415 12.74 -23.75 -25.16
N ARG A 416 13.10 -22.57 -24.65
CA ARG A 416 13.56 -21.44 -25.47
C ARG A 416 15.03 -21.53 -25.86
N MET A 417 15.82 -22.36 -25.18
CA MET A 417 17.21 -22.65 -25.55
C MET A 417 17.32 -23.28 -26.95
N TYR A 418 16.30 -24.02 -27.40
CA TYR A 418 16.26 -24.54 -28.76
C TYR A 418 16.41 -23.40 -29.79
N PHE A 419 15.65 -22.32 -29.62
CA PHE A 419 15.71 -21.18 -30.52
C PHE A 419 17.09 -20.50 -30.51
N LEU A 420 17.69 -20.33 -29.33
CA LEU A 420 19.04 -19.77 -29.22
C LEU A 420 20.07 -20.61 -29.98
N ARG A 421 19.99 -21.95 -29.87
CA ARG A 421 20.88 -22.87 -30.61
C ARG A 421 20.65 -22.79 -32.11
N GLN A 422 19.40 -22.68 -32.57
CA GLN A 422 19.12 -22.48 -33.99
C GLN A 422 19.75 -21.18 -34.49
N LEU A 423 19.55 -20.06 -33.79
CA LEU A 423 20.17 -18.79 -34.17
C LEU A 423 21.69 -18.85 -34.25
N LYS A 424 22.34 -19.57 -33.33
CA LYS A 424 23.78 -19.81 -33.40
C LYS A 424 24.19 -20.59 -34.65
N LYS A 425 23.42 -21.59 -35.06
CA LYS A 425 23.65 -22.36 -36.30
C LYS A 425 23.56 -21.48 -37.55
N PHE A 426 22.71 -20.46 -37.55
CA PHE A 426 22.63 -19.46 -38.61
C PHE A 426 23.71 -18.37 -38.52
N LEU A 427 24.75 -18.59 -37.70
CA LEU A 427 25.92 -17.72 -37.58
C LEU A 427 25.58 -16.26 -37.20
N LEU A 428 24.52 -16.07 -36.41
CA LEU A 428 24.19 -14.73 -35.93
C LEU A 428 25.31 -14.14 -35.05
N PRO A 429 25.56 -12.82 -35.12
CA PRO A 429 26.53 -12.14 -34.27
C PRO A 429 26.25 -12.34 -32.78
N VAL A 430 27.32 -12.47 -31.98
CA VAL A 430 27.25 -12.65 -30.51
C VAL A 430 26.32 -11.64 -29.84
N LYS A 431 26.44 -10.36 -30.19
CA LYS A 431 25.58 -9.28 -29.66
C LYS A 431 24.08 -9.56 -29.85
N MET A 432 23.69 -10.12 -30.99
CA MET A 432 22.29 -10.45 -31.27
C MET A 432 21.82 -11.66 -30.45
N LEU A 433 22.70 -12.65 -30.27
CA LEU A 433 22.41 -13.82 -29.44
C LEU A 433 22.25 -13.43 -27.96
N VAL A 434 23.08 -12.52 -27.46
CA VAL A 434 22.93 -11.93 -26.11
C VAL A 434 21.60 -11.20 -25.99
N ASN A 435 21.25 -10.34 -26.96
CA ASN A 435 19.96 -9.65 -26.95
C ASN A 435 18.77 -10.63 -26.97
N PHE A 436 18.85 -11.70 -27.76
CA PHE A 436 17.85 -12.75 -27.77
C PHE A 436 17.76 -13.46 -26.42
N TYR A 437 18.90 -13.84 -25.83
CA TYR A 437 18.96 -14.45 -24.50
C TYR A 437 18.31 -13.55 -23.46
N THR A 438 18.71 -12.28 -23.37
CA THR A 438 18.17 -11.34 -22.38
C THR A 438 16.66 -11.15 -22.55
N ALA A 439 16.18 -10.98 -23.77
CA ALA A 439 14.77 -10.72 -24.04
C ALA A 439 13.86 -11.96 -23.86
N ILE A 440 14.34 -13.15 -24.22
CA ILE A 440 13.48 -14.34 -24.36
C ILE A 440 13.73 -15.39 -23.27
N ILE A 441 14.97 -15.54 -22.79
CA ILE A 441 15.35 -16.59 -21.84
C ILE A 441 15.56 -16.00 -20.45
N GLU A 442 16.43 -14.99 -20.31
CA GLU A 442 16.70 -14.32 -19.04
C GLU A 442 15.41 -13.72 -18.46
N SER A 443 14.59 -13.05 -19.28
CA SER A 443 13.30 -12.46 -18.87
C SER A 443 12.38 -13.47 -18.19
N VAL A 444 12.42 -14.74 -18.60
CA VAL A 444 11.65 -15.83 -18.00
C VAL A 444 12.30 -16.31 -16.71
N LEU A 445 13.61 -16.57 -16.72
CA LEU A 445 14.36 -16.99 -15.53
C LEU A 445 14.27 -15.98 -14.39
N THR A 446 14.15 -14.71 -14.74
CA THR A 446 14.14 -13.59 -13.81
C THR A 446 12.74 -13.02 -13.55
N SER A 447 11.69 -13.71 -14.04
CA SER A 447 10.30 -13.34 -13.76
C SER A 447 10.05 -13.40 -12.27
N SER A 448 9.65 -12.27 -11.68
CA SER A 448 9.44 -12.11 -10.24
C SER A 448 10.60 -12.57 -9.36
N ILE A 449 11.83 -12.45 -9.85
CA ILE A 449 13.04 -12.90 -9.13
C ILE A 449 13.20 -12.25 -7.76
N THR A 450 12.65 -11.04 -7.57
CA THR A 450 12.70 -10.33 -6.28
C THR A 450 11.86 -11.00 -5.19
N VAL A 451 10.91 -11.85 -5.57
CA VAL A 451 9.99 -12.54 -4.67
C VAL A 451 10.60 -13.83 -4.11
N TRP A 452 11.09 -14.70 -4.99
CA TRP A 452 11.38 -16.10 -4.62
C TRP A 452 12.87 -16.43 -4.52
N PHE A 453 13.76 -15.62 -5.13
CA PHE A 453 15.17 -16.01 -5.27
C PHE A 453 15.92 -16.04 -3.93
N ALA A 454 15.62 -15.11 -3.02
CA ALA A 454 16.25 -15.05 -1.71
C ALA A 454 16.03 -16.36 -0.93
N ALA A 455 14.78 -16.82 -0.90
CA ALA A 455 14.32 -18.02 -0.20
C ALA A 455 14.55 -19.33 -0.99
N ALA A 456 15.10 -19.27 -2.20
CA ALA A 456 15.42 -20.47 -2.96
C ALA A 456 16.62 -21.24 -2.36
N THR A 457 16.56 -22.57 -2.40
CA THR A 457 17.64 -23.43 -1.90
C THR A 457 18.90 -23.31 -2.77
N ALA A 458 20.07 -23.66 -2.21
CA ALA A 458 21.33 -23.69 -2.99
C ALA A 458 21.22 -24.62 -4.22
N ARG A 459 20.53 -25.76 -4.07
CA ARG A 459 20.26 -26.71 -5.16
C ARG A 459 19.44 -26.06 -6.28
N ASP A 460 18.39 -25.32 -5.93
CA ASP A 460 17.53 -24.66 -6.89
C ASP A 460 18.24 -23.51 -7.61
N LYS A 461 19.02 -22.72 -6.87
CA LYS A 461 19.88 -21.66 -7.44
C LYS A 461 20.87 -22.25 -8.45
N ALA A 462 21.55 -23.35 -8.10
CA ALA A 462 22.45 -24.04 -9.02
C ALA A 462 21.72 -24.59 -10.27
N LYS A 463 20.50 -25.10 -10.11
CA LYS A 463 19.67 -25.58 -11.24
C LYS A 463 19.38 -24.47 -12.25
N LEU A 464 19.02 -23.27 -11.78
CA LEU A 464 18.77 -22.12 -12.65
C LEU A 464 20.07 -21.61 -13.31
N GLN A 465 21.15 -21.52 -12.53
CA GLN A 465 22.45 -21.06 -13.02
C GLN A 465 22.99 -21.96 -14.15
N ARG A 466 22.72 -23.26 -14.13
CA ARG A 466 23.05 -24.18 -15.24
C ARG A 466 22.42 -23.80 -16.58
N VAL A 467 21.24 -23.17 -16.58
CA VAL A 467 20.60 -22.69 -17.81
C VAL A 467 21.40 -21.53 -18.40
N ILE A 468 21.88 -20.62 -17.54
CA ILE A 468 22.75 -19.50 -17.93
C ILE A 468 24.06 -20.02 -18.50
N HIS A 469 24.74 -20.94 -17.80
CA HIS A 469 25.98 -21.55 -18.30
C HIS A 469 25.78 -22.27 -19.64
N SER A 470 24.62 -22.88 -19.85
CA SER A 470 24.29 -23.50 -21.14
C SER A 470 24.13 -22.46 -22.25
N ALA A 471 23.58 -21.28 -21.94
CA ALA A 471 23.50 -20.16 -22.87
C ALA A 471 24.87 -19.56 -23.16
N GLU A 472 25.71 -19.34 -22.15
CA GLU A 472 27.09 -18.86 -22.31
C GLU A 472 27.88 -19.73 -23.28
N LYS A 473 27.81 -21.07 -23.11
CA LYS A 473 28.45 -22.03 -24.01
C LYS A 473 27.96 -21.93 -25.45
N VAL A 474 26.66 -21.72 -25.67
CA VAL A 474 26.08 -21.59 -27.02
C VAL A 474 26.49 -20.25 -27.66
N ILE A 475 26.48 -19.17 -26.88
CA ILE A 475 26.77 -17.83 -27.39
C ILE A 475 28.27 -17.65 -27.65
N GLY A 476 29.09 -18.14 -26.72
CA GLY A 476 30.54 -17.94 -26.69
C GLY A 476 30.94 -16.66 -25.95
N CYS A 477 30.15 -16.21 -24.96
CA CYS A 477 30.48 -15.06 -24.12
C CYS A 477 29.97 -15.26 -22.69
N SER A 478 30.57 -14.54 -21.74
CA SER A 478 30.09 -14.47 -20.37
C SER A 478 28.74 -13.74 -20.29
N LEU A 479 27.85 -14.22 -19.43
CA LEU A 479 26.54 -13.62 -19.15
C LEU A 479 26.43 -13.31 -17.66
N PRO A 480 25.63 -12.30 -17.26
CA PRO A 480 25.41 -12.02 -15.85
C PRO A 480 24.86 -13.24 -15.12
N SER A 481 25.43 -13.52 -13.95
CA SER A 481 24.93 -14.58 -13.08
C SER A 481 23.54 -14.24 -12.54
N LEU A 482 22.78 -15.26 -12.14
CA LEU A 482 21.44 -15.04 -11.61
C LEU A 482 21.46 -14.22 -10.30
N GLN A 483 22.54 -14.36 -9.52
CA GLN A 483 22.74 -13.61 -8.29
C GLN A 483 22.99 -12.12 -8.54
N GLU A 484 23.82 -11.77 -9.53
CA GLU A 484 24.03 -10.37 -9.94
C GLU A 484 22.73 -9.74 -10.47
N LEU A 485 21.98 -10.51 -11.28
CA LEU A 485 20.68 -10.07 -11.80
C LEU A 485 19.68 -9.82 -10.67
N TYR A 486 19.62 -10.71 -9.68
CA TYR A 486 18.80 -10.53 -8.48
C TYR A 486 19.20 -9.25 -7.74
N PHE A 487 20.47 -9.08 -7.36
CA PHE A 487 20.91 -7.89 -6.62
C PHE A 487 20.65 -6.59 -7.37
N SER A 488 20.94 -6.57 -8.67
CA SER A 488 20.70 -5.41 -9.53
C SER A 488 19.21 -5.03 -9.58
N ARG A 489 18.32 -6.02 -9.76
CA ARG A 489 16.86 -5.80 -9.83
C ARG A 489 16.28 -5.42 -8.47
N SER A 490 16.67 -6.09 -7.40
CA SER A 490 16.24 -5.77 -6.04
C SER A 490 16.65 -4.35 -5.64
N ARG A 491 17.91 -3.96 -5.89
CA ARG A 491 18.38 -2.58 -5.62
C ARG A 491 17.62 -1.54 -6.43
N ARG A 492 17.36 -1.80 -7.72
CA ARG A 492 16.58 -0.89 -8.57
C ARG A 492 15.14 -0.78 -8.08
N ARG A 493 14.52 -1.88 -7.63
CA ARG A 493 13.16 -1.88 -7.09
C ARG A 493 13.10 -1.13 -5.76
N ALA A 494 14.00 -1.42 -4.83
CA ALA A 494 14.09 -0.73 -3.55
C ALA A 494 14.24 0.79 -3.74
N ALA A 495 15.15 1.24 -4.62
CA ALA A 495 15.32 2.66 -4.93
C ALA A 495 14.04 3.32 -5.45
N LYS A 496 13.26 2.60 -6.28
CA LYS A 496 11.98 3.09 -6.78
C LYS A 496 10.89 3.15 -5.71
N ILE A 497 10.86 2.17 -4.80
CA ILE A 497 9.92 2.15 -3.66
C ILE A 497 10.24 3.32 -2.72
N ALA A 498 11.52 3.51 -2.36
CA ALA A 498 11.95 4.59 -1.50
C ALA A 498 11.64 5.99 -2.09
N ALA A 499 11.75 6.14 -3.41
CA ALA A 499 11.44 7.38 -4.11
C ALA A 499 9.93 7.72 -4.15
N ASP A 500 9.03 6.77 -3.87
CA ASP A 500 7.59 6.95 -4.00
C ASP A 500 6.87 6.93 -2.64
N PRO A 501 6.46 8.10 -2.10
CA PRO A 501 5.80 8.20 -0.80
C PRO A 501 4.44 7.47 -0.71
N SER A 502 3.82 7.23 -1.86
CA SER A 502 2.53 6.56 -1.97
C SER A 502 2.66 5.04 -2.17
N HIS A 503 3.88 4.51 -2.26
CA HIS A 503 4.10 3.08 -2.36
C HIS A 503 3.88 2.40 -1.00
N PRO A 504 3.07 1.32 -0.91
CA PRO A 504 2.77 0.66 0.38
C PRO A 504 4.04 0.14 1.08
N GLY A 505 5.05 -0.26 0.31
CA GLY A 505 6.35 -0.71 0.83
C GLY A 505 7.26 0.37 1.45
N LYS A 506 7.01 1.68 1.26
CA LYS A 506 7.92 2.72 1.78
C LYS A 506 7.83 2.91 3.29
N GLY A 507 6.61 2.94 3.84
CA GLY A 507 6.41 3.00 5.29
C GLY A 507 6.99 1.79 6.02
N ARG A 508 7.07 0.65 5.31
CA ARG A 508 7.57 -0.62 5.84
C ARG A 508 9.08 -0.63 6.08
N GLU A 509 9.87 -0.03 5.19
CA GLU A 509 11.34 0.07 5.39
C GLU A 509 11.68 0.76 6.72
N LEU A 510 10.93 1.82 7.04
CA LEU A 510 11.06 2.54 8.31
C LEU A 510 10.66 1.65 9.51
N ALA A 511 9.52 0.97 9.40
CA ALA A 511 9.02 0.07 10.44
C ALA A 511 9.97 -1.11 10.71
N ASP A 512 10.53 -1.74 9.67
CA ASP A 512 11.46 -2.86 9.79
C ASP A 512 12.78 -2.44 10.45
N VAL A 513 13.27 -1.22 10.20
CA VAL A 513 14.47 -0.71 10.87
C VAL A 513 14.20 -0.40 12.33
N MET A 514 13.03 0.18 12.65
CA MET A 514 12.63 0.40 14.04
C MET A 514 12.52 -0.91 14.81
N GLU A 515 11.91 -1.94 14.23
CA GLU A 515 11.79 -3.27 14.84
C GLU A 515 13.18 -3.91 15.07
N ARG A 516 14.01 -3.97 14.02
CA ARG A 516 15.36 -4.57 14.07
C ARG A 516 16.28 -3.87 15.08
N ARG A 517 16.12 -2.56 15.24
CA ARG A 517 16.95 -1.73 16.14
C ARG A 517 16.29 -1.49 17.50
N LYS A 518 15.10 -2.05 17.74
CA LYS A 518 14.33 -1.89 18.97
C LYS A 518 14.13 -0.41 19.31
N VAL A 519 13.72 0.37 18.32
CA VAL A 519 13.40 1.80 18.46
C VAL A 519 11.91 1.92 18.68
N ASP A 520 11.52 2.41 19.85
CA ASP A 520 10.11 2.53 20.23
C ASP A 520 9.47 3.84 19.74
N ILE A 521 10.27 4.91 19.66
CA ILE A 521 9.87 6.26 19.26
C ILE A 521 10.92 6.79 18.27
N LEU A 522 10.48 7.28 17.11
CA LEU A 522 11.36 7.83 16.08
C LEU A 522 10.83 9.17 15.55
N CYS A 523 11.66 10.21 15.61
CA CYS A 523 11.42 11.47 14.91
C CYS A 523 11.92 11.36 13.47
N VAL A 524 11.14 11.86 12.51
CA VAL A 524 11.48 11.86 11.09
C VAL A 524 11.28 13.24 10.48
N GLN A 525 12.24 13.65 9.67
CA GLN A 525 12.25 14.93 8.95
C GLN A 525 12.23 14.69 7.44
N GLU A 526 11.97 15.76 6.68
CA GLU A 526 11.80 15.70 5.22
C GLU A 526 10.83 14.61 4.76
N THR A 527 9.71 14.46 5.49
CA THR A 527 8.71 13.44 5.13
C THR A 527 8.15 13.70 3.72
N ARG A 528 8.07 14.97 3.30
CA ARG A 528 7.52 15.44 2.02
C ARG A 528 6.11 14.90 1.80
N TRP A 529 5.34 14.82 2.87
CA TRP A 529 3.96 14.36 2.86
C TRP A 529 3.05 15.55 3.10
N LYS A 530 2.04 15.68 2.24
CA LYS A 530 1.00 16.70 2.41
C LYS A 530 -0.06 16.22 3.41
N GLY A 531 -0.45 17.12 4.30
CA GLY A 531 -1.56 16.97 5.23
C GLY A 531 -1.13 16.78 6.69
N SER A 532 -2.15 16.78 7.54
CA SER A 532 -2.08 16.62 8.99
C SER A 532 -2.80 15.33 9.38
N LYS A 533 -2.07 14.20 9.48
CA LYS A 533 -2.70 12.88 9.64
C LYS A 533 -1.92 11.98 10.58
N ALA A 534 -2.52 10.83 10.91
CA ALA A 534 -1.86 9.69 11.51
C ALA A 534 -2.14 8.45 10.66
N ARG A 535 -1.15 7.59 10.43
CA ARG A 535 -1.30 6.36 9.64
C ARG A 535 -0.47 5.22 10.23
N SER A 536 -0.98 4.00 10.19
CA SER A 536 -0.14 2.83 10.47
C SER A 536 0.86 2.64 9.33
N ILE A 537 2.10 2.30 9.67
CA ILE A 537 3.19 2.07 8.69
C ILE A 537 3.64 0.59 8.64
N GLY A 538 2.95 -0.29 9.38
CA GLY A 538 3.26 -1.71 9.51
C GLY A 538 4.10 -2.06 10.74
N ALA A 539 4.25 -3.36 11.04
CA ALA A 539 5.02 -3.91 12.16
C ALA A 539 4.65 -3.40 13.56
N GLY A 540 3.39 -3.01 13.75
CA GLY A 540 2.96 -2.43 15.01
C GLY A 540 3.53 -1.04 15.24
N PHE A 541 3.67 -0.23 14.19
CA PHE A 541 4.06 1.18 14.29
C PHE A 541 3.04 2.11 13.63
N LYS A 542 2.85 3.28 14.24
CA LYS A 542 1.99 4.36 13.78
C LYS A 542 2.76 5.67 13.67
N LEU A 543 2.63 6.32 12.53
CA LEU A 543 3.25 7.59 12.22
C LEU A 543 2.23 8.72 12.30
N PHE A 544 2.56 9.73 13.10
CA PHE A 544 1.89 11.03 13.15
C PHE A 544 2.74 12.01 12.36
N TYR A 545 2.16 12.73 11.41
CA TYR A 545 2.95 13.65 10.58
C TYR A 545 2.19 14.92 10.24
N TYR A 546 2.96 15.93 9.85
CA TYR A 546 2.47 17.19 9.31
C TYR A 546 3.38 17.69 8.18
N GLY A 547 2.77 18.16 7.10
CA GLY A 547 3.48 18.82 6.01
C GLY A 547 2.52 19.52 5.04
N VAL A 548 3.02 20.56 4.37
CA VAL A 548 2.21 21.44 3.51
C VAL A 548 2.36 21.06 2.03
N ASP A 549 3.57 20.69 1.60
CA ASP A 549 3.92 20.30 0.24
C ASP A 549 4.45 18.86 0.18
N SER A 550 4.25 18.22 -0.96
CA SER A 550 4.84 16.95 -1.37
C SER A 550 6.28 17.05 -1.88
N LYS A 551 6.81 18.26 -2.10
CA LYS A 551 8.16 18.49 -2.65
C LYS A 551 9.20 18.91 -1.62
N ARG A 552 8.80 19.60 -0.55
CA ARG A 552 9.69 20.20 0.47
C ARG A 552 9.15 19.94 1.87
N ASN A 553 10.06 19.96 2.85
CA ASN A 553 9.78 19.92 4.30
C ASN A 553 8.94 18.73 4.77
N GLY A 554 8.45 18.81 6.02
CA GLY A 554 7.58 17.84 6.66
C GLY A 554 8.25 17.14 7.83
N VAL A 555 7.51 17.04 8.93
CA VAL A 555 7.94 16.39 10.17
C VAL A 555 7.00 15.26 10.55
N GLY A 556 7.52 14.30 11.31
CA GLY A 556 6.75 13.18 11.80
C GLY A 556 7.33 12.56 13.06
N VAL A 557 6.46 11.93 13.85
CA VAL A 557 6.83 11.05 14.96
C VAL A 557 6.19 9.69 14.75
N VAL A 558 7.03 8.66 14.66
CA VAL A 558 6.60 7.26 14.63
C VAL A 558 6.64 6.70 16.05
N LEU A 559 5.56 6.06 16.45
CA LEU A 559 5.42 5.37 17.73
C LEU A 559 5.12 3.89 17.49
N LYS A 560 5.69 3.04 18.33
CA LYS A 560 5.24 1.65 18.45
C LYS A 560 3.82 1.61 19.01
N ASP A 561 2.99 0.70 18.50
CA ASP A 561 1.54 0.65 18.74
C ASP A 561 1.19 0.54 20.22
N GLU A 562 2.04 -0.08 21.03
CA GLU A 562 1.85 -0.17 22.49
C GLU A 562 1.82 1.20 23.19
N PHE A 563 2.49 2.21 22.61
CA PHE A 563 2.51 3.61 23.09
C PHE A 563 1.46 4.48 22.40
N VAL A 564 0.84 4.03 21.31
CA VAL A 564 -0.17 4.83 20.58
C VAL A 564 -1.39 5.13 21.46
N ARG A 565 -1.80 4.17 22.29
CA ARG A 565 -2.89 4.34 23.27
C ARG A 565 -2.55 5.32 24.41
N ASN A 566 -1.26 5.62 24.59
CA ASN A 566 -0.77 6.51 25.63
C ASN A 566 -0.64 7.96 25.15
N VAL A 567 -0.92 8.24 23.87
CA VAL A 567 -0.84 9.59 23.31
C VAL A 567 -2.02 10.42 23.82
N LEU A 568 -1.73 11.45 24.61
CA LEU A 568 -2.72 12.39 25.15
C LEU A 568 -2.96 13.55 24.20
N GLU A 569 -1.91 14.03 23.54
CA GLU A 569 -1.96 15.22 22.68
C GLU A 569 -0.99 15.13 21.51
N VAL A 570 -1.39 15.67 20.35
CA VAL A 570 -0.55 15.81 19.16
C VAL A 570 -0.63 17.25 18.64
N LYS A 571 0.39 18.06 18.96
CA LYS A 571 0.52 19.44 18.48
C LYS A 571 1.31 19.46 17.16
N ARG A 572 0.70 19.97 16.08
CA ARG A 572 1.32 20.10 14.76
C ARG A 572 1.43 21.57 14.43
N VAL A 573 2.56 22.18 14.77
CA VAL A 573 2.75 23.63 14.74
C VAL A 573 3.00 24.09 13.30
N SER A 574 3.98 23.47 12.64
CA SER A 574 4.36 23.78 11.26
C SER A 574 4.90 22.54 10.54
N ASP A 575 5.21 22.66 9.24
CA ASP A 575 5.91 21.60 8.47
C ASP A 575 7.37 21.42 8.91
N ARG A 576 7.80 22.14 9.95
CA ARG A 576 9.11 22.07 10.59
C ARG A 576 9.07 21.69 12.07
N VAL A 577 7.94 21.85 12.78
CA VAL A 577 7.85 21.55 14.23
C VAL A 577 6.55 20.82 14.58
N MET A 578 6.67 19.73 15.32
CA MET A 578 5.54 19.04 15.96
C MET A 578 5.92 18.40 17.29
N SER A 579 4.93 18.18 18.16
CA SER A 579 5.11 17.58 19.49
C SER A 579 4.01 16.57 19.80
N LEU A 580 4.39 15.48 20.46
CA LEU A 580 3.47 14.48 21.01
C LEU A 580 3.67 14.41 22.53
N ARG A 581 2.57 14.46 23.28
CA ARG A 581 2.56 14.25 24.74
C ARG A 581 2.00 12.87 25.04
N LEU A 582 2.76 12.05 25.75
CA LEU A 582 2.43 10.67 26.10
C LEU A 582 2.44 10.46 27.62
N GLU A 583 1.56 9.60 28.13
CA GLU A 583 1.61 9.11 29.51
C GLU A 583 2.07 7.65 29.57
N ILE A 584 3.27 7.40 30.09
CA ILE A 584 3.84 6.06 30.19
C ILE A 584 3.99 5.69 31.67
N GLU A 585 3.15 4.78 32.15
CA GLU A 585 3.16 4.30 33.54
C GLU A 585 3.15 5.43 34.59
N GLY A 586 2.41 6.51 34.33
CA GLY A 586 2.30 7.69 35.19
C GLY A 586 3.43 8.73 35.01
N VAL A 587 4.32 8.55 34.04
CA VAL A 587 5.32 9.55 33.63
C VAL A 587 4.86 10.25 32.35
N MET A 588 4.76 11.58 32.40
CA MET A 588 4.47 12.41 31.23
C MET A 588 5.75 12.62 30.41
N LEU A 589 5.74 12.18 29.16
CA LEU A 589 6.84 12.31 28.20
C LEU A 589 6.39 13.13 26.99
N ASN A 590 7.12 14.18 26.67
CA ASN A 590 6.93 15.00 25.49
C ASN A 590 8.02 14.70 24.47
N VAL A 591 7.59 14.31 23.26
CA VAL A 591 8.48 14.01 22.13
C VAL A 591 8.30 15.11 21.09
N VAL A 592 9.35 15.89 20.87
CA VAL A 592 9.34 17.00 19.92
C VAL A 592 10.20 16.63 18.71
N SER A 593 9.62 16.76 17.51
CA SER A 593 10.31 16.57 16.24
C SER A 593 10.45 17.90 15.51
N GLY A 594 11.68 18.31 15.25
CA GLY A 594 12.02 19.54 14.53
C GLY A 594 12.78 19.28 13.22
N TYR A 595 12.68 20.22 12.29
CA TYR A 595 13.49 20.32 11.08
C TYR A 595 13.92 21.77 10.85
N ALA A 596 15.11 22.13 11.32
CA ALA A 596 15.62 23.49 11.23
C ALA A 596 15.95 23.89 9.78
N PRO A 597 15.79 25.16 9.39
CA PRO A 597 16.23 25.64 8.07
C PRO A 597 17.74 25.46 7.85
N GLN A 598 18.16 25.35 6.59
CA GLN A 598 19.58 25.19 6.25
C GLN A 598 20.34 26.50 6.47
N VAL A 599 21.67 26.42 6.57
CA VAL A 599 22.59 27.57 6.80
C VAL A 599 22.33 28.73 5.81
N GLY A 600 21.97 28.43 4.56
CA GLY A 600 21.70 29.45 3.52
C GLY A 600 20.26 29.93 3.40
N CYS A 601 19.35 29.52 4.29
CA CYS A 601 17.96 30.01 4.30
C CYS A 601 17.86 31.44 4.84
N GLU A 602 16.79 32.14 4.44
CA GLU A 602 16.45 33.49 4.92
C GLU A 602 16.35 33.55 6.45
N LEU A 603 16.76 34.69 7.02
CA LEU A 603 16.78 34.87 8.48
C LEU A 603 15.38 34.74 9.08
N GLU A 604 14.35 35.28 8.43
CA GLU A 604 12.95 35.18 8.86
C GLU A 604 12.49 33.73 9.02
N GLU A 605 12.91 32.83 8.12
CA GLU A 605 12.56 31.41 8.21
C GLU A 605 13.24 30.75 9.43
N LYS A 606 14.48 31.14 9.73
CA LYS A 606 15.23 30.67 10.90
C LYS A 606 14.60 31.16 12.19
N GLU A 607 14.27 32.45 12.28
CA GLU A 607 13.63 33.07 13.44
C GLU A 607 12.26 32.45 13.72
N ARG A 608 11.45 32.24 12.68
CA ARG A 608 10.16 31.56 12.82
C ARG A 608 10.30 30.15 13.39
N PHE A 609 11.26 29.35 12.90
CA PHE A 609 11.50 28.01 13.42
C PHE A 609 11.86 28.02 14.92
N TRP A 610 12.74 28.92 15.35
CA TRP A 610 13.14 29.01 16.75
C TRP A 610 12.02 29.52 17.64
N SER A 611 11.23 30.49 17.18
CA SER A 611 10.04 30.97 17.88
C SER A 611 9.00 29.86 18.07
N GLU A 612 8.73 29.07 17.03
CA GLU A 612 7.80 27.93 17.10
C GLU A 612 8.30 26.85 18.08
N LEU A 613 9.61 26.60 18.10
CA LEU A 613 10.21 25.63 19.02
C LEU A 613 10.17 26.13 20.48
N ASP A 614 10.43 27.42 20.70
CA ASP A 614 10.34 28.05 22.02
C ASP A 614 8.90 27.97 22.57
N GLU A 615 7.89 28.31 21.75
CA GLU A 615 6.47 28.22 22.14
C GLU A 615 6.08 26.79 22.56
N VAL A 616 6.53 25.78 21.79
CA VAL A 616 6.30 24.38 22.15
C VAL A 616 6.93 24.04 23.50
N MET A 617 8.17 24.47 23.74
CA MET A 617 8.91 24.19 24.96
C MET A 617 8.33 24.88 26.19
N GLU A 618 7.93 26.15 26.06
CA GLU A 618 7.28 26.93 27.11
C GLU A 618 5.92 26.35 27.50
N SER A 619 5.23 25.71 26.55
CA SER A 619 3.97 25.01 26.83
C SER A 619 4.12 23.72 27.65
N ILE A 620 5.36 23.20 27.82
CA ILE A 620 5.60 21.93 28.51
C ILE A 620 5.98 22.15 29.99
N PRO A 621 5.18 21.65 30.96
CA PRO A 621 5.45 21.85 32.39
C PRO A 621 6.82 21.32 32.82
N MET A 622 7.51 22.02 33.72
CA MET A 622 8.89 21.70 34.17
C MET A 622 9.06 20.30 34.80
N GLY A 623 7.98 19.71 35.32
CA GLY A 623 7.99 18.36 35.89
C GLY A 623 7.98 17.22 34.86
N GLU A 624 7.61 17.50 33.60
CA GLU A 624 7.48 16.50 32.55
C GLU A 624 8.82 16.17 31.89
N ARG A 625 8.93 14.97 31.31
CA ARG A 625 10.09 14.59 30.52
C ARG A 625 9.98 15.19 29.12
N VAL A 626 11.11 15.61 28.56
CA VAL A 626 11.18 16.12 27.19
C VAL A 626 12.34 15.45 26.46
N VAL A 627 12.06 14.94 25.27
CA VAL A 627 13.04 14.46 24.31
C VAL A 627 12.78 15.17 22.98
N ILE A 628 13.79 15.87 22.48
CA ILE A 628 13.73 16.56 21.18
C ILE A 628 14.64 15.80 20.21
N GLY A 629 14.08 15.31 19.11
CA GLY A 629 14.83 14.71 18.00
C GLY A 629 14.75 15.61 16.77
N THR A 630 15.84 16.28 16.43
CA THR A 630 15.82 17.34 15.39
C THR A 630 17.06 17.30 14.52
N ASP A 631 16.86 17.53 13.23
CA ASP A 631 17.91 17.96 12.31
C ASP A 631 18.04 19.48 12.43
N PHE A 632 19.08 19.93 13.14
CA PHE A 632 19.30 21.35 13.41
C PHE A 632 20.11 22.05 12.32
N ASN A 633 20.66 21.31 11.35
CA ASN A 633 21.53 21.87 10.31
C ASN A 633 22.72 22.72 10.83
N GLY A 634 23.09 22.58 12.11
CA GLY A 634 24.18 23.31 12.78
C GLY A 634 25.21 22.36 13.40
N HIS A 635 26.43 22.83 13.59
CA HIS A 635 27.53 22.10 14.25
C HIS A 635 27.78 22.69 15.64
N VAL A 636 27.49 21.94 16.71
CA VAL A 636 27.69 22.42 18.09
C VAL A 636 29.17 22.46 18.53
N GLY A 637 30.06 21.79 17.79
CA GLY A 637 31.51 21.83 18.03
C GLY A 637 32.08 20.62 18.81
N GLU A 638 33.40 20.43 18.74
CA GLU A 638 34.20 19.47 19.52
C GLU A 638 34.78 20.14 20.78
N GLY A 639 34.78 19.41 21.89
CA GLY A 639 35.27 19.92 23.18
C GLY A 639 34.25 20.82 23.91
N ASN A 640 34.29 20.79 25.25
CA ASN A 640 33.27 21.41 26.10
C ASN A 640 33.81 22.58 26.96
N ARG A 641 34.96 23.18 26.66
CA ARG A 641 35.66 24.09 27.60
C ARG A 641 34.86 25.29 28.11
N VAL A 642 33.78 25.70 27.43
CA VAL A 642 32.94 26.87 27.77
C VAL A 642 31.49 26.50 28.15
N ASP A 643 30.97 25.36 27.66
CA ASP A 643 29.53 25.04 27.72
C ASP A 643 29.24 23.66 28.35
N GLU A 644 30.04 23.25 29.36
CA GLU A 644 29.93 21.95 30.03
C GLU A 644 28.54 21.68 30.62
N GLU A 645 27.78 22.74 30.90
CA GLU A 645 26.43 22.69 31.42
C GLU A 645 25.40 22.08 30.44
N VAL A 646 25.61 22.21 29.12
CA VAL A 646 24.63 21.79 28.10
C VAL A 646 25.20 20.82 27.06
N MET A 647 26.53 20.70 26.95
CA MET A 647 27.15 19.75 26.03
C MET A 647 28.35 19.02 26.64
N GLY A 648 28.55 17.78 26.20
CA GLY A 648 29.69 16.95 26.55
C GLY A 648 30.90 17.13 25.61
N LYS A 649 31.96 16.36 25.87
CA LYS A 649 33.28 16.50 25.23
C LYS A 649 33.37 15.94 23.81
N PHE A 650 32.38 15.17 23.37
CA PHE A 650 32.53 14.29 22.21
C PHE A 650 31.80 14.76 20.95
N GLY A 651 31.49 16.06 20.82
CA GLY A 651 31.00 16.62 19.57
C GLY A 651 31.99 16.50 18.40
N VAL A 652 31.58 16.98 17.22
CA VAL A 652 32.33 16.81 15.96
C VAL A 652 32.44 18.16 15.26
N LYS A 653 33.62 18.44 14.68
CA LYS A 653 33.96 19.68 13.94
C LYS A 653 34.00 20.94 14.80
N GLU A 654 34.36 22.06 14.20
CA GLU A 654 34.25 23.38 14.81
C GLU A 654 32.80 23.87 14.82
N ARG A 655 32.48 24.69 15.82
CA ARG A 655 31.15 25.27 16.00
C ARG A 655 30.87 26.32 14.92
N ASN A 656 29.67 26.28 14.32
CA ASN A 656 29.18 27.35 13.43
C ASN A 656 28.05 28.16 14.08
N LEU A 657 27.57 29.20 13.40
CA LEU A 657 26.53 30.11 13.90
C LEU A 657 25.23 29.37 14.26
N GLU A 658 24.76 28.48 13.38
CA GLU A 658 23.58 27.65 13.65
C GLU A 658 23.79 26.76 14.87
N GLY A 659 24.98 26.17 15.02
CA GLY A 659 25.35 25.38 16.19
C GLY A 659 25.44 26.20 17.48
N GLN A 660 25.86 27.47 17.41
CA GLN A 660 25.78 28.39 18.55
C GLN A 660 24.33 28.63 18.96
N THR A 661 23.43 28.79 17.98
CA THR A 661 21.99 28.97 18.26
C THR A 661 21.38 27.74 18.96
N VAL A 662 21.80 26.53 18.58
CA VAL A 662 21.42 25.28 19.28
C VAL A 662 21.91 25.27 20.72
N VAL A 663 23.14 25.71 20.98
CA VAL A 663 23.71 25.80 22.33
C VAL A 663 22.99 26.85 23.17
N ASP A 664 22.69 28.02 22.60
CA ASP A 664 21.98 29.09 23.29
C ASP A 664 20.54 28.70 23.63
N PHE A 665 19.85 28.01 22.71
CA PHE A 665 18.55 27.39 22.99
C PHE A 665 18.66 26.35 24.12
N ALA A 666 19.69 25.49 24.09
CA ALA A 666 19.88 24.47 25.12
C ALA A 666 20.12 25.10 26.50
N LYS A 667 20.86 26.21 26.58
CA LYS A 667 21.05 26.97 27.82
C LYS A 667 19.75 27.59 28.33
N ARG A 668 19.03 28.28 27.44
CA ARG A 668 17.77 28.95 27.78
C ARG A 668 16.71 27.97 28.30
N MET A 669 16.63 26.78 27.72
CA MET A 669 15.62 25.77 28.03
C MET A 669 16.08 24.67 29.00
N ASP A 670 17.25 24.81 29.63
CA ASP A 670 17.85 23.82 30.54
C ASP A 670 17.95 22.40 29.92
N MET A 671 18.47 22.32 28.70
CA MET A 671 18.58 21.09 27.91
C MET A 671 20.04 20.63 27.78
N GLY A 672 20.26 19.33 27.71
CA GLY A 672 21.54 18.71 27.35
C GLY A 672 21.53 18.16 25.93
N VAL A 673 22.57 18.46 25.15
CA VAL A 673 22.81 17.91 23.80
C VAL A 673 23.37 16.49 23.91
N VAL A 674 22.47 15.52 24.02
CA VAL A 674 22.74 14.13 24.44
C VAL A 674 23.89 13.47 23.67
N ASN A 675 23.93 13.62 22.34
CA ASN A 675 24.92 12.98 21.47
C ASN A 675 26.37 13.34 21.83
N THR A 676 26.60 14.47 22.49
CA THR A 676 27.94 14.98 22.81
C THR A 676 28.51 14.42 24.11
N TYR A 677 27.71 13.75 24.95
CA TYR A 677 28.13 13.22 26.25
C TYR A 677 28.77 11.82 26.17
N PHE A 678 28.62 11.10 25.06
CA PHE A 678 29.05 9.72 24.94
C PHE A 678 30.28 9.56 24.05
N GLN A 679 31.33 8.93 24.57
CA GLN A 679 32.52 8.60 23.79
C GLN A 679 32.20 7.47 22.80
N LYS A 680 32.33 7.74 21.51
CA LYS A 680 32.12 6.78 20.41
C LYS A 680 33.20 6.93 19.34
N ARG A 681 33.40 5.88 18.54
CA ARG A 681 34.21 5.97 17.32
C ARG A 681 33.63 7.06 16.41
N GLU A 682 34.49 7.75 15.65
CA GLU A 682 34.10 8.86 14.78
C GLU A 682 32.92 8.52 13.85
N GLU A 683 32.94 7.33 13.26
CA GLU A 683 31.86 6.82 12.39
C GLU A 683 30.49 6.73 13.08
N HIS A 684 30.47 6.56 14.40
CA HIS A 684 29.28 6.50 15.25
C HIS A 684 28.93 7.86 15.89
N ARG A 685 29.64 8.94 15.52
CA ARG A 685 29.34 10.33 15.91
C ARG A 685 28.85 11.17 14.73
N VAL A 686 29.30 10.83 13.51
CA VAL A 686 28.89 11.48 12.25
C VAL A 686 27.46 11.10 11.89
N THR A 687 26.56 12.09 11.84
CA THR A 687 25.14 11.91 11.52
C THR A 687 24.83 12.18 10.05
N TYR A 688 25.65 12.99 9.36
CA TYR A 688 25.45 13.33 7.95
C TYR A 688 26.71 13.09 7.12
N LYS A 689 26.53 12.50 5.92
CA LYS A 689 27.62 12.24 4.96
C LYS A 689 27.17 12.51 3.52
N SER A 690 27.84 13.46 2.86
CA SER A 690 27.58 13.79 1.44
C SER A 690 28.84 14.32 0.75
N GLY A 691 29.13 13.85 -0.46
CA GLY A 691 30.24 14.37 -1.29
C GLY A 691 31.62 14.40 -0.60
N GLY A 692 31.93 13.38 0.20
CA GLY A 692 33.17 13.32 1.00
C GLY A 692 33.13 14.07 2.33
N ARG A 693 32.18 14.98 2.53
CA ARG A 693 31.96 15.67 3.81
C ARG A 693 31.28 14.73 4.81
N ARG A 694 31.74 14.78 6.06
CA ARG A 694 31.19 14.08 7.22
C ARG A 694 30.93 15.11 8.32
N THR A 695 29.72 15.19 8.86
CA THR A 695 29.33 16.20 9.87
C THR A 695 28.39 15.58 10.91
N GLN A 696 28.13 16.32 11.98
CA GLN A 696 27.11 16.04 12.97
C GLN A 696 26.14 17.24 12.98
N VAL A 697 24.89 17.01 12.59
CA VAL A 697 23.83 18.05 12.50
C VAL A 697 22.50 17.58 13.10
N ASP A 698 22.36 16.26 13.30
CA ASP A 698 21.19 15.64 13.90
C ASP A 698 21.46 15.43 15.40
N TYR A 699 20.62 16.00 16.25
CA TYR A 699 20.82 15.97 17.71
C TYR A 699 19.58 15.47 18.44
N ILE A 700 19.84 14.71 19.51
CA ILE A 700 18.85 14.43 20.54
C ILE A 700 19.14 15.36 21.71
N LEU A 701 18.14 16.12 22.15
CA LEU A 701 18.19 16.92 23.38
C LEU A 701 17.23 16.33 24.40
N CYS A 702 17.60 16.39 25.68
CA CYS A 702 16.69 16.13 26.79
C CYS A 702 16.91 17.15 27.90
N ARG A 703 15.94 17.31 28.81
CA ARG A 703 16.15 18.18 29.98
C ARG A 703 17.38 17.74 30.75
N ARG A 704 18.16 18.72 31.22
CA ARG A 704 19.43 18.48 31.91
C ARG A 704 19.23 17.61 33.16
N GLY A 705 18.18 17.87 33.93
CA GLY A 705 17.79 17.05 35.09
C GLY A 705 17.46 15.59 34.77
N ASN A 706 17.24 15.24 33.50
CA ASN A 706 16.93 13.89 33.03
C ASN A 706 18.08 13.19 32.31
N LEU A 707 19.26 13.82 32.18
CA LEU A 707 20.42 13.20 31.55
C LEU A 707 20.82 11.87 32.23
N LYS A 708 20.59 11.74 33.54
CA LYS A 708 20.80 10.50 34.30
C LYS A 708 19.92 9.32 33.85
N GLU A 709 18.81 9.60 33.16
CA GLU A 709 17.92 8.57 32.60
C GLU A 709 18.45 8.07 31.24
N ILE A 710 19.46 8.74 30.67
CA ILE A 710 20.07 8.36 29.40
C ILE A 710 21.29 7.47 29.64
N SER A 711 21.25 6.26 29.07
CA SER A 711 22.29 5.24 29.26
C SER A 711 23.25 5.11 28.08
N ASP A 712 22.79 5.46 26.87
CA ASP A 712 23.62 5.42 25.66
C ASP A 712 23.06 6.38 24.61
N CYS A 713 23.94 6.95 23.80
CA CYS A 713 23.58 7.65 22.57
C CYS A 713 24.64 7.38 21.50
N LYS A 714 24.20 6.97 20.31
CA LYS A 714 25.11 6.65 19.20
C LYS A 714 24.43 6.82 17.85
N VAL A 715 25.24 7.01 16.82
CA VAL A 715 24.80 6.90 15.43
C VAL A 715 24.87 5.45 14.96
N VAL A 716 23.81 4.97 14.30
CA VAL A 716 23.78 3.63 13.70
C VAL A 716 24.43 3.66 12.32
N VAL A 717 25.51 2.89 12.17
CA VAL A 717 26.23 2.73 10.90
C VAL A 717 25.70 1.49 10.18
N GLY A 718 25.40 1.61 8.88
CA GLY A 718 25.04 0.48 8.01
C GLY A 718 23.55 0.34 7.67
N GLU A 719 22.67 1.20 8.19
CA GLU A 719 21.27 1.27 7.75
C GLU A 719 21.13 2.22 6.55
N SER A 720 20.30 1.86 5.57
CA SER A 720 20.14 2.62 4.30
C SER A 720 18.83 3.41 4.19
N VAL A 721 18.18 3.70 5.33
CA VAL A 721 16.85 4.37 5.36
C VAL A 721 16.93 5.81 4.82
N ALA A 722 18.08 6.47 4.98
CA ALA A 722 18.37 7.77 4.40
C ALA A 722 19.73 7.75 3.70
N ARG A 723 19.82 8.37 2.51
CA ARG A 723 21.05 8.32 1.67
C ARG A 723 22.21 9.13 2.24
N GLN A 724 21.91 10.19 2.99
CA GLN A 724 22.89 11.15 3.52
C GLN A 724 22.89 11.20 5.05
N HIS A 725 21.72 11.10 5.68
CA HIS A 725 21.58 11.07 7.13
C HIS A 725 21.72 9.66 7.69
N ARG A 726 22.16 9.59 8.93
CA ARG A 726 22.29 8.36 9.71
C ARG A 726 21.48 8.49 10.97
N MET A 727 20.76 7.42 11.32
CA MET A 727 19.89 7.41 12.49
C MET A 727 20.71 7.60 13.78
N VAL A 728 20.34 8.60 14.56
CA VAL A 728 20.81 8.79 15.94
C VAL A 728 19.87 8.03 16.86
N VAL A 729 20.41 7.18 17.72
CA VAL A 729 19.64 6.39 18.68
C VAL A 729 20.12 6.69 20.08
N CYS A 730 19.18 7.05 20.95
CA CYS A 730 19.37 7.24 22.37
C CYS A 730 18.58 6.18 23.14
N ARG A 731 19.17 5.64 24.22
CA ARG A 731 18.49 4.72 25.14
C ARG A 731 18.18 5.43 26.46
N MET A 732 16.92 5.76 26.65
CA MET A 732 16.38 6.37 27.85
C MET A 732 15.67 5.32 28.73
N THR A 733 15.89 5.36 30.04
CA THR A 733 15.21 4.53 31.03
C THR A 733 14.35 5.42 31.93
N LEU A 734 13.04 5.37 31.74
CA LEU A 734 12.11 6.17 32.54
C LEU A 734 12.05 5.62 33.97
N MET A 735 12.42 6.45 34.95
CA MET A 735 12.28 6.10 36.36
C MET A 735 10.84 6.30 36.80
N VAL A 736 10.08 5.22 36.86
CA VAL A 736 8.73 5.24 37.41
C VAL A 736 8.84 5.24 38.93
N CYS A 737 8.61 6.40 39.55
CA CYS A 737 8.25 6.44 40.95
C CYS A 737 6.90 5.76 41.07
N LYS A 738 6.88 4.44 41.32
CA LYS A 738 5.71 3.82 41.91
C LYS A 738 5.42 4.68 43.14
N LYS A 739 4.32 5.45 43.12
CA LYS A 739 3.79 6.02 44.35
C LYS A 739 3.82 4.83 45.30
N LYS A 740 4.62 4.92 46.39
CA LYS A 740 4.30 4.13 47.57
C LYS A 740 2.82 4.38 47.68
N ARG A 741 1.99 3.34 47.52
CA ARG A 741 0.61 3.43 47.98
C ARG A 741 0.79 4.10 49.33
N SER A 742 0.28 5.34 49.48
CA SER A 742 -0.03 5.81 50.81
C SER A 742 -0.65 4.59 51.46
N LYS A 743 -0.17 4.20 52.64
CA LYS A 743 -0.86 3.18 53.42
C LYS A 743 -2.32 3.62 53.36
N ILE A 744 -3.09 3.00 52.46
CA ILE A 744 -4.49 2.78 52.67
C ILE A 744 -4.33 1.96 53.94
N GLU A 745 -4.63 2.60 55.06
CA GLU A 745 -5.07 1.87 56.23
C GLU A 745 -6.05 0.86 55.64
N ILE A 746 -5.57 -0.36 55.42
CA ILE A 746 -6.44 -1.49 55.26
C ILE A 746 -7.11 -1.47 56.61
N GLU A 747 -8.31 -0.87 56.68
CA GLU A 747 -9.22 -1.07 57.78
C GLU A 747 -9.14 -2.56 58.07
N LYS A 748 -8.57 -2.88 59.24
CA LYS A 748 -8.33 -4.26 59.62
C LYS A 748 -9.67 -4.96 59.43
N LYS A 749 -9.72 -5.93 58.52
CA LYS A 749 -10.89 -6.80 58.37
C LYS A 749 -11.04 -7.52 59.70
N THR A 750 -11.92 -7.01 60.56
CA THR A 750 -12.21 -7.61 61.85
C THR A 750 -12.89 -8.95 61.59
N LYS A 751 -12.28 -10.02 62.10
CA LYS A 751 -12.92 -11.33 62.13
C LYS A 751 -14.10 -11.24 63.09
N TRP A 752 -15.31 -11.04 62.57
CA TRP A 752 -16.52 -10.82 63.39
C TRP A 752 -16.76 -11.95 64.41
N TRP A 753 -16.30 -13.17 64.13
CA TRP A 753 -16.32 -14.29 65.08
C TRP A 753 -15.32 -14.17 66.25
N THR A 754 -14.56 -13.08 66.34
CA THR A 754 -13.63 -12.77 67.45
C THR A 754 -14.07 -11.59 68.32
N LEU A 755 -15.30 -11.08 68.11
CA LEU A 755 -15.89 -10.07 68.97
C LEU A 755 -16.08 -10.62 70.39
N LYS A 756 -15.46 -9.97 71.38
CA LYS A 756 -15.46 -10.41 72.79
C LYS A 756 -16.63 -9.88 73.63
N LYS A 757 -17.34 -8.86 73.15
CA LYS A 757 -18.53 -8.30 73.82
C LYS A 757 -19.79 -8.94 73.24
N GLU A 758 -20.56 -9.60 74.11
CA GLU A 758 -21.79 -10.34 73.77
C GLU A 758 -22.82 -9.43 73.05
N GLU A 759 -23.03 -8.22 73.57
CA GLU A 759 -24.00 -7.23 73.04
C GLU A 759 -23.72 -6.82 71.58
N CYS A 760 -22.45 -6.55 71.24
CA CYS A 760 -22.08 -6.21 69.86
C CYS A 760 -22.25 -7.40 68.91
N CYS A 761 -22.13 -8.63 69.42
CA CYS A 761 -22.29 -9.85 68.65
C CYS A 761 -23.77 -10.09 68.31
N GLU A 762 -24.68 -9.80 69.24
CA GLU A 762 -26.12 -9.86 69.03
C GLU A 762 -26.62 -8.78 68.07
N GLU A 763 -26.17 -7.54 68.23
CA GLU A 763 -26.56 -6.45 67.33
C GLU A 763 -26.13 -6.71 65.88
N PHE A 764 -24.92 -7.25 65.68
CA PHE A 764 -24.42 -7.65 64.38
C PHE A 764 -25.25 -8.79 63.76
N ARG A 765 -25.60 -9.81 64.55
CA ARG A 765 -26.47 -10.92 64.09
C ARG A 765 -27.87 -10.44 63.72
N GLN A 766 -28.42 -9.48 64.45
CA GLN A 766 -29.75 -8.94 64.21
C GLN A 766 -29.78 -8.12 62.91
N LYS A 767 -28.79 -7.26 62.68
CA LYS A 767 -28.64 -6.49 61.43
C LYS A 767 -28.34 -7.37 60.23
N LEU A 768 -27.57 -8.44 60.40
CA LEU A 768 -27.33 -9.44 59.35
C LEU A 768 -28.61 -10.20 58.97
N ARG A 769 -29.43 -10.58 59.95
CA ARG A 769 -30.77 -11.18 59.69
C ARG A 769 -31.69 -10.23 58.94
N GLN A 770 -31.62 -8.93 59.25
CA GLN A 770 -32.42 -7.90 58.57
C GLN A 770 -31.98 -7.72 57.11
N ALA A 771 -30.68 -7.68 56.85
CA ALA A 771 -30.12 -7.58 55.49
C ALA A 771 -30.38 -8.84 54.64
N LEU A 772 -30.56 -10.00 55.29
CA LEU A 772 -30.89 -11.27 54.63
C LEU A 772 -32.41 -11.52 54.50
N GLY A 773 -33.26 -10.54 54.83
CA GLY A 773 -34.71 -10.64 54.66
C GLY A 773 -35.38 -11.66 55.58
N GLY A 774 -34.80 -11.94 56.76
CA GLY A 774 -35.41 -12.80 57.77
C GLY A 774 -35.23 -14.31 57.58
N GLN A 775 -34.46 -14.78 56.60
CA GLN A 775 -34.19 -16.22 56.45
C GLN A 775 -33.16 -16.72 57.49
N VAL A 776 -33.55 -17.74 58.24
CA VAL A 776 -32.69 -18.45 59.20
C VAL A 776 -32.09 -19.67 58.50
N VAL A 777 -30.82 -19.53 58.08
CA VAL A 777 -29.89 -20.62 57.71
C VAL A 777 -30.24 -21.40 56.42
N LEU A 778 -29.40 -21.26 55.39
CA LEU A 778 -29.30 -22.22 54.28
C LEU A 778 -28.28 -23.32 54.67
N PRO A 779 -28.61 -24.61 54.55
CA PRO A 779 -27.66 -25.67 54.85
C PRO A 779 -26.59 -25.74 53.75
N GLY A 780 -25.32 -25.62 54.14
CA GLY A 780 -24.17 -25.97 53.28
C GLY A 780 -23.46 -24.81 52.56
N ILE A 781 -23.93 -23.56 52.69
CA ILE A 781 -23.24 -22.38 52.14
C ILE A 781 -22.66 -21.56 53.29
N THR A 782 -21.38 -21.22 53.23
CA THR A 782 -20.77 -20.40 54.27
C THR A 782 -21.35 -18.98 54.22
N THR A 783 -21.60 -18.35 55.37
CA THR A 783 -22.09 -16.96 55.48
C THR A 783 -21.22 -15.98 54.65
N ALA A 784 -19.97 -16.32 54.40
CA ALA A 784 -19.01 -15.57 53.59
C ALA A 784 -19.28 -15.59 52.08
N GLU A 785 -19.99 -16.58 51.55
CA GLU A 785 -20.38 -16.67 50.13
C GLU A 785 -21.63 -15.85 49.85
N VAL A 786 -22.61 -15.89 50.75
CA VAL A 786 -23.84 -15.10 50.66
C VAL A 786 -23.56 -13.58 50.70
N ILE A 787 -22.58 -13.15 51.51
CA ILE A 787 -22.14 -11.75 51.57
C ILE A 787 -21.41 -11.34 50.28
N ARG A 788 -20.74 -12.27 49.60
CA ARG A 788 -19.98 -11.99 48.36
C ARG A 788 -20.90 -11.82 47.16
N GLU A 789 -22.02 -12.54 47.13
CA GLU A 789 -23.03 -12.43 46.06
C GLU A 789 -23.97 -11.23 46.21
N LYS A 790 -24.36 -10.86 47.45
CA LYS A 790 -25.29 -9.73 47.68
C LYS A 790 -24.62 -8.39 47.98
N GLY A 791 -23.31 -8.36 48.24
CA GLY A 791 -22.58 -7.17 48.70
C GLY A 791 -21.92 -6.33 47.61
N ALA A 792 -22.68 -5.80 46.66
CA ALA A 792 -22.25 -4.66 45.82
C ALA A 792 -22.72 -3.30 46.35
N GLY A 793 -23.34 -3.26 47.54
CA GLY A 793 -23.84 -2.04 48.18
C GLY A 793 -23.25 -1.83 49.58
N CYS A 794 -22.66 -0.65 49.79
CA CYS A 794 -22.09 -0.09 51.01
C CYS A 794 -22.68 -0.57 52.35
N VAL A 795 -21.81 -1.03 53.26
CA VAL A 795 -22.00 -0.82 54.72
C VAL A 795 -20.64 -0.46 55.31
N ILE A 796 -20.44 0.83 55.61
CA ILE A 796 -19.28 1.37 56.33
C ILE A 796 -19.71 1.52 57.80
N TRP A 797 -18.97 0.92 58.74
CA TRP A 797 -19.17 1.15 60.16
C TRP A 797 -18.05 2.06 60.68
N LYS A 798 -18.43 3.25 61.18
CA LYS A 798 -17.53 4.13 61.92
C LYS A 798 -17.44 3.64 63.36
N GLU A 799 -16.23 3.32 63.79
CA GLU A 799 -15.89 3.08 65.19
C GLU A 799 -15.75 4.44 65.90
N GLU A 800 -16.67 4.77 66.80
CA GLU A 800 -16.44 5.86 67.76
C GLU A 800 -15.43 5.38 68.80
N ARG A 801 -14.21 5.92 68.70
CA ARG A 801 -13.16 5.70 69.68
C ARG A 801 -13.58 6.28 71.03
N ARG A 802 -13.70 5.42 72.04
CA ARG A 802 -13.14 5.63 73.38
C ARG A 802 -12.80 4.30 74.04
#